data_AF-A0A7L6N6S4-F1
#
_entry.id   AF-A0A7L6N6S4-F1
#
_cell.length_a   1.000
_cell.length_b   1.000
_cell.length_c   1.000
_cell.angle_alpha   90.00
_cell.angle_beta   90.00
_cell.angle_gamma   90.00
#
_symmetry.space_group_name_H-M   'P 1'
#
loop_
_entity.id
_entity.type
_entity.pdbx_description
1 polymer ?
#
loop_
_entity_poly.entity_id
_entity_poly.type
_entity_poly.pdbx_seq_one_letter_code
_entity_poly.pdbx_strand_id
1 'polypeptide(L)'
;MKKLWLLLLSLFAVVGIISCTGDETLPTDETVTVFEQLDMPVNLSVNDSTKTLTWDPVEDAVKYNVYVDGELKTEVTGTSYDFSSLSGEQISFTVKAIAPSGKLNSNMSTGVAYVANRTQAKAAMQLSLQQYGLIVDDSEAFAEELINKGMLSSDLDAMMTSLMSLETMDPSAGVSAIYNAIDGVMDDMELQNIEALVSALIKVQLPILIQEEIDYYQSRNATYGYDLYSEDILMLENLLTFIEENADEAVRSVMIMVEYIMDIEASIDSEMLANIQSLMNSFETSDEPSSQDIATIIAIKDDMINMLKDNLPELEDFVMINTTMMAMASIMVEDEVNLAIVNVSKQSLASKLSIELMFDFMLDIDQAYLEAFVEVAETESLDSVKAFIKENLGMIDEFLADNQSKIDEINNIYSDEEKEDMFVESMVMTMTANLYYMMNLEIDMTEFETEIRTIFEDNFDFNNILILQEAMDENFNELLDAIIASDYAIIDRIFDLAAFSSGGNVFLIYNDDNNGLDFGFDYYLPAGTYYLVTEGLNTYESGFLQVFLYAGDTELVNDETYLSAGESLAYEFTLTQSSFIYAFSESDLDTVGYIVTEEVYLGTSSNEMTETEAGFALIKEVMNLLNPMVQDMTLTEYEAFINTFYSITQVQSAINDMMYGELQGEMGMSMMMVIYDVIFQMIQDTSENHFNLIKNLFATINSNNYIDDLETIVSEIDTNENATYGLMILISNVFIDFYADSSTDINVMIDEFIVLMSTPEMMAQTGLTLAQITELETNINNTITETIAQANIIKDYDYTNLTQTQMTNVMAFAALFGGLYY
;
A
#
# COMPACT_ATOMS: atom_id res chain seq x y z
N MET A 1 15.41 -7.60 6.44
CA MET A 1 15.52 -6.31 5.71
C MET A 1 14.63 -6.21 4.47
N LYS A 2 14.76 -7.04 3.40
CA LYS A 2 13.87 -6.92 2.21
C LYS A 2 12.38 -7.15 2.50
N LYS A 3 12.05 -8.11 3.38
CA LYS A 3 10.67 -8.35 3.85
C LYS A 3 10.13 -7.21 4.73
N LEU A 4 11.01 -6.53 5.48
CA LEU A 4 10.66 -5.36 6.31
C LEU A 4 10.34 -4.14 5.44
N TRP A 5 11.11 -3.89 4.38
CA TRP A 5 10.83 -2.83 3.41
C TRP A 5 9.54 -3.07 2.61
N LEU A 6 9.22 -4.31 2.27
CA LEU A 6 7.96 -4.69 1.64
C LEU A 6 6.76 -4.49 2.58
N LEU A 7 6.93 -4.79 3.87
CA LEU A 7 5.91 -4.57 4.90
C LEU A 7 5.71 -3.08 5.20
N LEU A 8 6.78 -2.28 5.20
CA LEU A 8 6.73 -0.82 5.31
C LEU A 8 6.06 -0.18 4.08
N LEU A 9 6.38 -0.63 2.86
CA LEU A 9 5.76 -0.17 1.61
C LEU A 9 4.29 -0.60 1.51
N SER A 10 3.92 -1.80 1.96
CA SER A 10 2.51 -2.20 2.06
C SER A 10 1.77 -1.37 3.11
N LEU A 11 2.45 -0.95 4.19
CA LEU A 11 1.89 -0.03 5.18
C LEU A 11 1.57 1.34 4.57
N PHE A 12 2.48 1.90 3.76
CA PHE A 12 2.25 3.15 3.02
C PHE A 12 1.11 3.01 1.99
N ALA A 13 0.97 1.85 1.35
CA ALA A 13 -0.14 1.58 0.45
C ALA A 13 -1.49 1.48 1.19
N VAL A 14 -1.51 0.91 2.40
CA VAL A 14 -2.71 0.83 3.24
C VAL A 14 -3.11 2.21 3.76
N VAL A 15 -2.16 3.00 4.27
CA VAL A 15 -2.44 4.37 4.78
C VAL A 15 -2.84 5.34 3.66
N GLY A 16 -2.28 5.20 2.46
CA GLY A 16 -2.64 6.02 1.29
C GLY A 16 -4.02 5.73 0.70
N ILE A 17 -4.60 4.54 0.98
CA ILE A 17 -5.97 4.18 0.56
C ILE A 17 -7.01 4.63 1.60
N ILE A 18 -6.66 4.61 2.90
CA ILE A 18 -7.57 4.99 4.00
C ILE A 18 -7.83 6.52 4.03
N SER A 19 -6.96 7.33 3.43
CA SER A 19 -7.01 8.80 3.55
C SER A 19 -7.92 9.53 2.55
N CYS A 20 -9.05 8.94 2.10
CA CYS A 20 -10.02 9.68 1.27
C CYS A 20 -11.52 9.60 1.69
N THR A 21 -11.88 8.95 2.80
CA THR A 21 -13.27 8.69 3.25
C THR A 21 -13.82 9.64 4.33
N GLY A 22 -14.44 10.74 3.91
CA GLY A 22 -15.20 11.59 4.85
C GLY A 22 -16.60 11.04 5.06
N ASP A 23 -17.02 10.81 6.31
CA ASP A 23 -18.39 10.46 6.70
C ASP A 23 -19.38 11.60 6.33
N GLU A 24 -20.38 11.33 5.48
CA GLU A 24 -21.41 12.29 5.04
C GLU A 24 -22.33 12.80 6.18
N THR A 25 -22.29 12.20 7.37
CA THR A 25 -23.13 12.62 8.50
C THR A 25 -22.60 13.86 9.25
N LEU A 26 -21.36 14.26 8.97
CA LEU A 26 -20.82 15.56 9.39
C LEU A 26 -21.31 16.66 8.42
N PRO A 27 -21.64 17.87 8.91
CA PRO A 27 -22.14 18.93 8.05
C PRO A 27 -21.12 19.22 6.95
N THR A 28 -21.51 18.97 5.70
CA THR A 28 -20.78 19.08 4.42
C THR A 28 -20.22 20.48 4.09
N ASP A 29 -20.13 21.39 5.07
CA ASP A 29 -19.68 22.77 4.92
C ASP A 29 -18.48 23.13 5.84
N GLU A 30 -18.01 22.24 6.73
CA GLU A 30 -16.77 22.51 7.48
C GLU A 30 -15.53 22.13 6.65
N THR A 31 -15.35 22.83 5.52
CA THR A 31 -14.06 22.85 4.83
C THR A 31 -12.99 23.31 5.81
N VAL A 32 -11.93 22.52 5.96
CA VAL A 32 -10.76 22.92 6.75
C VAL A 32 -10.21 24.19 6.09
N THR A 33 -10.41 25.33 6.77
CA THR A 33 -9.98 26.62 6.23
C THR A 33 -8.47 26.72 6.38
N VAL A 34 -7.74 26.28 5.35
CA VAL A 34 -6.30 26.46 5.28
C VAL A 34 -5.99 27.88 4.86
N PHE A 35 -5.32 28.62 5.74
CA PHE A 35 -4.96 30.02 5.51
C PHE A 35 -3.69 30.12 4.67
N GLU A 36 -3.70 30.99 3.66
CA GLU A 36 -2.52 31.35 2.88
C GLU A 36 -1.43 31.92 3.80
N GLN A 37 -0.19 31.47 3.63
CA GLN A 37 0.96 31.92 4.40
C GLN A 37 1.67 33.08 3.72
N LEU A 38 2.14 34.07 4.49
CA LEU A 38 2.99 35.13 3.95
C LEU A 38 4.40 34.61 3.63
N ASP A 39 5.02 35.16 2.58
CA ASP A 39 6.45 34.95 2.31
C ASP A 39 7.30 35.42 3.49
N MET A 40 8.43 34.75 3.73
CA MET A 40 9.35 35.20 4.77
C MET A 40 10.14 36.43 4.31
N PRO A 41 10.56 37.32 5.24
CA PRO A 41 11.47 38.39 4.90
C PRO A 41 12.80 37.85 4.36
N VAL A 42 13.21 38.30 3.18
CA VAL A 42 14.47 37.93 2.52
C VAL A 42 15.41 39.12 2.37
N ASN A 43 16.63 38.86 1.91
CA ASN A 43 17.65 39.88 1.62
C ASN A 43 17.96 40.78 2.83
N LEU A 44 18.00 40.17 4.01
CA LEU A 44 18.38 40.87 5.23
C LEU A 44 19.81 41.39 5.11
N SER A 45 20.00 42.68 5.39
CA SER A 45 21.29 43.35 5.27
C SER A 45 21.55 44.28 6.43
N VAL A 46 22.78 44.22 6.94
CA VAL A 46 23.27 45.09 8.02
C VAL A 46 24.20 46.15 7.45
N ASN A 47 23.88 47.42 7.70
CA ASN A 47 24.80 48.51 7.42
C ASN A 47 25.64 48.84 8.67
N ASP A 48 26.87 48.34 8.71
CA ASP A 48 27.79 48.51 9.84
C ASP A 48 28.04 49.98 10.25
N SER A 49 28.02 50.90 9.27
CA SER A 49 28.34 52.31 9.48
C SER A 49 27.19 53.09 10.12
N THR A 50 25.96 52.77 9.72
CA THR A 50 24.75 53.45 10.19
C THR A 50 24.01 52.66 11.26
N LYS A 51 24.40 51.40 11.50
CA LYS A 51 23.78 50.49 12.47
C LYS A 51 22.29 50.29 12.20
N THR A 52 21.97 50.02 10.93
CA THR A 52 20.61 49.75 10.48
C THR A 52 20.52 48.38 9.83
N LEU A 53 19.48 47.64 10.22
CA LEU A 53 19.03 46.41 9.56
C LEU A 53 17.96 46.77 8.53
N THR A 54 18.02 46.18 7.34
CA THR A 54 17.02 46.32 6.28
C THR A 54 16.68 44.97 5.66
N TRP A 55 15.47 44.82 5.13
CA TRP A 55 14.98 43.63 4.42
C TRP A 55 14.02 44.05 3.31
N ASP A 56 13.63 43.11 2.44
CA ASP A 56 12.63 43.37 1.40
C ASP A 56 11.20 43.36 1.96
N PRO A 57 10.28 44.17 1.41
CA PRO A 57 8.89 44.16 1.84
C PRO A 57 8.19 42.85 1.45
N VAL A 58 7.55 42.21 2.42
CA VAL A 58 6.65 41.08 2.22
C VAL A 58 5.25 41.59 1.84
N GLU A 59 4.65 41.02 0.81
CA GLU A 59 3.29 41.37 0.38
C GLU A 59 2.27 41.09 1.50
N ASP A 60 1.24 41.91 1.61
CA ASP A 60 0.19 41.84 2.66
C ASP A 60 0.64 41.93 4.14
N ALA A 61 1.94 42.00 4.43
CA ALA A 61 2.44 42.13 5.80
C ALA A 61 1.97 43.42 6.47
N VAL A 62 1.33 43.30 7.64
CA VAL A 62 0.82 44.46 8.40
C VAL A 62 1.90 45.11 9.28
N LYS A 63 2.87 44.30 9.72
CA LYS A 63 4.04 44.69 10.52
C LYS A 63 5.09 43.57 10.49
N TYR A 64 6.24 43.83 11.10
CA TYR A 64 7.35 42.90 11.24
C TYR A 64 7.78 42.82 12.69
N ASN A 65 8.01 41.60 13.17
CA ASN A 65 8.64 41.34 14.46
C ASN A 65 10.13 41.17 14.23
N VAL A 66 10.93 42.04 14.87
CA VAL A 66 12.40 41.99 14.80
C VAL A 66 12.92 41.31 16.06
N TYR A 67 13.65 40.22 15.87
CA TYR A 67 14.31 39.47 16.94
C TYR A 67 15.79 39.83 16.96
N VAL A 68 16.35 39.91 18.16
CA VAL A 68 17.77 40.16 18.38
C VAL A 68 18.30 39.09 19.32
N ASP A 69 19.30 38.33 18.86
CA ASP A 69 19.87 37.20 19.60
C ASP A 69 18.77 36.22 20.08
N GLY A 70 17.82 35.91 19.19
CA GLY A 70 16.68 35.02 19.44
C GLY A 70 15.50 35.63 20.19
N GLU A 71 15.64 36.82 20.78
CA GLU A 71 14.56 37.45 21.58
C GLU A 71 13.79 38.52 20.79
N LEU A 72 12.45 38.53 20.91
CA LEU A 72 11.61 39.57 20.30
C LEU A 72 11.98 40.95 20.86
N LYS A 73 12.55 41.81 20.00
CA LYS A 73 13.04 43.12 20.41
C LYS A 73 12.03 44.23 20.19
N THR A 74 11.40 44.26 19.02
CA THR A 74 10.44 45.30 18.65
C THR A 74 9.54 44.84 17.52
N GLU A 75 8.42 45.53 17.37
CA GLU A 75 7.58 45.45 16.17
C GLU A 75 7.78 46.74 15.35
N VAL A 76 7.88 46.63 14.03
CA VAL A 76 8.00 47.76 13.11
C VAL A 76 7.04 47.63 11.95
N THR A 77 6.57 48.75 11.39
CA THR A 77 5.67 48.75 10.21
C THR A 77 6.40 49.03 8.90
N GLY A 78 7.70 49.32 8.97
CA GLY A 78 8.55 49.51 7.80
C GLY A 78 9.57 48.38 7.68
N THR A 79 10.38 48.41 6.63
CA THR A 79 11.38 47.38 6.33
C THR A 79 12.79 47.74 6.81
N SER A 80 12.87 48.48 7.93
CA SER A 80 14.16 48.80 8.54
C SER A 80 14.07 48.97 10.06
N TYR A 81 15.19 48.68 10.73
CA TYR A 81 15.35 48.80 12.17
C TYR A 81 16.71 49.45 12.51
N ASP A 82 16.67 50.53 13.28
CA ASP A 82 17.87 51.21 13.82
C ASP A 82 18.28 50.53 15.13
N PHE A 83 19.41 49.83 15.09
CA PHE A 83 19.98 49.13 16.24
C PHE A 83 21.19 49.85 16.85
N SER A 84 21.38 51.14 16.55
CA SER A 84 22.49 51.95 17.10
C SER A 84 22.51 52.04 18.63
N SER A 85 21.39 51.76 19.28
CA SER A 85 21.28 51.71 20.75
C SER A 85 21.79 50.39 21.36
N LEU A 86 21.99 49.35 20.55
CA LEU A 86 22.51 48.06 20.99
C LEU A 86 24.04 48.07 21.05
N SER A 87 24.58 47.40 22.04
CA SER A 87 26.02 47.23 22.23
C SER A 87 26.37 45.74 22.17
N GLY A 88 27.32 45.37 21.34
CA GLY A 88 27.80 44.01 21.17
C GLY A 88 28.91 44.00 20.12
N GLU A 89 29.83 43.03 20.24
CA GLU A 89 30.81 42.75 19.18
C GLU A 89 30.20 41.87 18.09
N GLN A 90 29.14 41.15 18.42
CA GLN A 90 28.29 40.35 17.54
C GLN A 90 26.83 40.56 17.97
N ILE A 91 25.93 40.75 17.01
CA ILE A 91 24.49 40.88 17.25
C ILE A 91 23.77 40.18 16.09
N SER A 92 22.98 39.16 16.37
CA SER A 92 22.21 38.44 15.34
C SER A 92 20.79 38.98 15.24
N PHE A 93 20.25 38.96 14.01
CA PHE A 93 18.93 39.47 13.69
C PHE A 93 18.17 38.46 12.85
N THR A 94 16.91 38.27 13.20
CA THR A 94 15.91 37.61 12.34
C THR A 94 14.63 38.44 12.35
N VAL A 95 13.81 38.27 11.31
CA VAL A 95 12.59 39.05 11.12
C VAL A 95 11.45 38.10 10.74
N LYS A 96 10.28 38.25 11.39
CA LYS A 96 9.04 37.54 11.04
C LYS A 96 8.01 38.55 10.51
N ALA A 97 7.45 38.31 9.33
CA ALA A 97 6.35 39.12 8.81
C ALA A 97 5.04 38.68 9.48
N ILE A 98 4.23 39.66 9.89
CA ILE A 98 2.97 39.42 10.59
C ILE A 98 1.80 39.65 9.64
N ALA A 99 0.94 38.64 9.56
CA ALA A 99 -0.18 38.59 8.65
C ALA A 99 -1.42 39.35 9.16
N PRO A 100 -2.29 39.82 8.25
CA PRO A 100 -3.64 40.24 8.62
C PRO A 100 -4.47 39.03 9.09
N SER A 101 -5.64 39.29 9.68
CA SER A 101 -6.57 38.22 10.06
C SER A 101 -6.98 37.40 8.82
N GLY A 102 -6.87 36.08 8.91
CA GLY A 102 -7.21 35.16 7.81
C GLY A 102 -6.04 34.75 6.90
N LYS A 103 -4.80 35.04 7.30
CA LYS A 103 -3.56 34.52 6.70
C LYS A 103 -2.63 34.01 7.80
N LEU A 104 -1.75 33.06 7.50
CA LEU A 104 -0.68 32.63 8.42
C LEU A 104 0.47 33.64 8.39
N ASN A 105 1.17 33.77 9.51
CA ASN A 105 2.39 34.58 9.53
C ASN A 105 3.45 33.90 8.67
N SER A 106 4.45 34.66 8.22
CA SER A 106 5.57 34.05 7.49
C SER A 106 6.40 33.14 8.40
N ASN A 107 7.23 32.26 7.86
CA ASN A 107 8.34 31.70 8.64
C ASN A 107 9.31 32.81 9.09
N MET A 108 10.22 32.46 10.00
CA MET A 108 11.33 33.33 10.35
C MET A 108 12.26 33.50 9.14
N SER A 109 12.75 34.72 8.90
CA SER A 109 13.83 34.93 7.94
C SER A 109 15.07 34.11 8.29
N THR A 110 15.94 33.89 7.32
CA THR A 110 17.33 33.51 7.63
C THR A 110 18.00 34.65 8.43
N GLY A 111 18.95 34.32 9.31
CA GLY A 111 19.64 35.26 10.18
C GLY A 111 20.61 36.18 9.44
N VAL A 112 20.87 37.36 9.99
CA VAL A 112 22.02 38.20 9.62
C VAL A 112 22.65 38.78 10.87
N ALA A 113 23.96 38.98 10.87
CA ALA A 113 24.68 39.46 12.03
C ALA A 113 25.46 40.74 11.75
N TYR A 114 25.40 41.66 12.71
CA TYR A 114 26.42 42.68 12.87
C TYR A 114 27.66 42.06 13.52
N VAL A 115 28.83 42.22 12.89
CA VAL A 115 30.12 41.77 13.45
C VAL A 115 31.10 42.94 13.50
N ALA A 116 31.57 43.27 14.70
CA ALA A 116 32.58 44.30 14.91
C ALA A 116 33.91 43.89 14.27
N ASN A 117 34.62 44.84 13.66
CA ASN A 117 35.87 44.58 12.94
C ASN A 117 35.75 43.49 11.86
N ARG A 118 34.62 43.45 11.14
CA ARG A 118 34.27 42.48 10.09
C ARG A 118 35.43 42.05 9.18
N THR A 119 36.26 42.99 8.71
CA THR A 119 37.45 42.68 7.87
C THR A 119 38.45 41.77 8.58
N GLN A 120 38.70 41.98 9.86
CA GLN A 120 39.60 41.13 10.64
C GLN A 120 38.97 39.75 10.90
N ALA A 121 37.68 39.72 11.21
CA ALA A 121 36.95 38.47 11.45
C ALA A 121 36.93 37.59 10.19
N LYS A 122 36.67 38.17 9.02
CA LYS A 122 36.77 37.49 7.71
C LYS A 122 38.17 36.90 7.45
N ALA A 123 39.22 37.67 7.68
CA ALA A 123 40.60 37.18 7.50
C ALA A 123 40.96 36.05 8.48
N ALA A 124 40.45 36.09 9.72
CA ALA A 124 40.62 35.00 10.68
C ALA A 124 39.86 33.74 10.24
N MET A 125 38.63 33.89 9.76
CA MET A 125 37.81 32.78 9.24
C MET A 125 38.50 32.05 8.08
N GLN A 126 39.07 32.78 7.11
CA GLN A 126 39.82 32.17 6.01
C GLN A 126 41.02 31.33 6.49
N LEU A 127 41.71 31.77 7.55
CA LEU A 127 42.80 31.00 8.14
C LEU A 127 42.30 29.72 8.81
N SER A 128 41.16 29.77 9.51
CA SER A 128 40.53 28.58 10.09
C SER A 128 40.09 27.58 9.03
N LEU A 129 39.41 28.04 7.96
CA LEU A 129 39.06 27.18 6.81
C LEU A 129 40.29 26.46 6.24
N GLN A 130 41.40 27.19 6.06
CA GLN A 130 42.67 26.62 5.59
C GLN A 130 43.29 25.65 6.61
N GLN A 131 43.23 25.96 7.90
CA GLN A 131 43.80 25.14 8.98
C GLN A 131 43.17 23.75 9.01
N TYR A 132 41.86 23.67 8.83
CA TYR A 132 41.11 22.41 8.81
C TYR A 132 41.07 21.74 7.44
N GLY A 133 41.67 22.36 6.41
CA GLY A 133 41.72 21.80 5.07
C GLY A 133 40.36 21.76 4.37
N LEU A 134 39.44 22.66 4.73
CA LEU A 134 38.16 22.80 4.05
C LEU A 134 38.40 23.42 2.67
N ILE A 135 38.27 22.60 1.63
CA ILE A 135 38.46 23.00 0.24
C ILE A 135 37.13 23.58 -0.25
N VAL A 136 37.11 24.89 -0.46
CA VAL A 136 36.01 25.65 -1.06
C VAL A 136 36.58 26.50 -2.20
N ASP A 137 35.84 26.64 -3.28
CA ASP A 137 36.36 27.24 -4.51
C ASP A 137 36.53 28.76 -4.38
N ASP A 138 35.61 29.42 -3.67
CA ASP A 138 35.73 30.82 -3.26
C ASP A 138 35.77 30.95 -1.73
N SER A 139 36.93 30.65 -1.14
CA SER A 139 37.16 30.81 0.31
C SER A 139 36.92 32.23 0.83
N GLU A 140 36.98 33.25 -0.02
CA GLU A 140 36.74 34.63 0.38
C GLU A 140 35.24 34.91 0.52
N ALA A 141 34.44 34.54 -0.48
CA ALA A 141 32.99 34.66 -0.43
C ALA A 141 32.38 33.74 0.65
N PHE A 142 32.90 32.52 0.77
CA PHE A 142 32.45 31.56 1.79
C PHE A 142 32.68 32.10 3.21
N ALA A 143 33.88 32.60 3.49
CA ALA A 143 34.18 33.23 4.78
C ALA A 143 33.37 34.51 5.04
N GLU A 144 33.02 35.27 3.99
CA GLU A 144 32.15 36.44 4.12
C GLU A 144 30.74 36.05 4.54
N GLU A 145 30.20 34.97 3.96
CA GLU A 145 28.86 34.50 4.27
C GLU A 145 28.77 33.94 5.70
N LEU A 146 29.76 33.15 6.15
CA LEU A 146 29.81 32.71 7.55
C LEU A 146 29.76 33.90 8.52
N ILE A 147 30.50 34.97 8.23
CA ILE A 147 30.54 36.19 9.05
C ILE A 147 29.27 37.03 8.86
N ASN A 148 28.58 36.95 7.71
CA ASN A 148 27.27 37.58 7.51
C ASN A 148 26.24 36.94 8.44
N LYS A 149 26.35 35.64 8.67
CA LYS A 149 25.49 34.86 9.55
C LYS A 149 25.92 34.91 11.02
N GLY A 150 27.08 35.50 11.30
CA GLY A 150 27.58 35.77 12.64
C GLY A 150 28.60 34.77 13.15
N MET A 151 28.84 33.68 12.44
CA MET A 151 29.83 32.68 12.84
C MET A 151 31.24 33.27 12.81
N LEU A 152 31.92 33.27 13.95
CA LEU A 152 33.32 33.67 14.08
C LEU A 152 34.25 32.48 13.88
N SER A 153 35.52 32.75 13.62
CA SER A 153 36.52 31.70 13.43
C SER A 153 36.68 30.81 14.67
N SER A 154 36.45 31.36 15.87
CA SER A 154 36.43 30.58 17.12
C SER A 154 35.34 29.52 17.16
N ASP A 155 34.20 29.82 16.54
CA ASP A 155 33.02 28.96 16.57
C ASP A 155 33.23 27.81 15.60
N LEU A 156 33.81 28.10 14.42
CA LEU A 156 34.29 27.08 13.49
C LEU A 156 35.38 26.21 14.13
N ASP A 157 36.35 26.80 14.82
CA ASP A 157 37.41 26.06 15.49
C ASP A 157 36.85 25.12 16.58
N ALA A 158 35.84 25.58 17.34
CA ALA A 158 35.15 24.78 18.35
C ALA A 158 34.43 23.59 17.69
N MET A 159 33.57 23.87 16.72
CA MET A 159 32.83 22.84 15.98
C MET A 159 33.76 21.79 15.34
N MET A 160 34.81 22.22 14.64
CA MET A 160 35.76 21.29 14.01
C MET A 160 36.53 20.47 15.04
N THR A 161 36.81 21.03 16.22
CA THR A 161 37.45 20.29 17.32
C THR A 161 36.52 19.20 17.86
N SER A 162 35.23 19.51 18.02
CA SER A 162 34.24 18.55 18.50
C SER A 162 34.01 17.44 17.47
N LEU A 163 33.94 17.77 16.17
CA LEU A 163 33.90 16.78 15.09
C LEU A 163 35.13 15.86 15.05
N MET A 164 36.35 16.40 15.24
CA MET A 164 37.56 15.58 15.34
C MET A 164 37.55 14.65 16.56
N SER A 165 36.86 15.03 17.63
CA SER A 165 36.71 14.18 18.80
C SER A 165 35.84 12.94 18.49
N LEU A 166 34.81 13.09 17.66
CA LEU A 166 34.02 11.98 17.14
C LEU A 166 34.85 11.05 16.25
N GLU A 167 35.64 11.60 15.32
CA GLU A 167 36.50 10.81 14.41
C GLU A 167 37.51 9.94 15.18
N THR A 168 37.97 10.42 16.33
CA THR A 168 38.97 9.72 17.14
C THR A 168 38.38 8.83 18.23
N MET A 169 37.04 8.70 18.29
CA MET A 169 36.36 7.85 19.25
C MET A 169 36.69 6.36 19.02
N ASP A 170 36.85 5.61 20.12
CA ASP A 170 37.02 4.16 20.07
C ASP A 170 35.74 3.50 19.52
N PRO A 171 35.78 2.72 18.43
CA PRO A 171 34.61 2.02 17.90
C PRO A 171 33.98 1.02 18.87
N SER A 172 34.70 0.64 19.94
CA SER A 172 34.19 -0.19 21.03
C SER A 172 33.57 0.59 22.18
N ALA A 173 33.48 1.92 22.07
CA ALA A 173 32.76 2.75 23.01
C ALA A 173 31.28 2.34 23.03
N GLY A 174 30.73 2.16 24.24
CA GLY A 174 29.30 1.88 24.40
C GLY A 174 28.43 3.04 23.93
N VAL A 175 27.13 2.79 23.73
CA VAL A 175 26.19 3.76 23.13
C VAL A 175 26.18 5.09 23.88
N SER A 176 26.23 5.06 25.22
CA SER A 176 26.25 6.30 26.01
C SER A 176 27.50 7.16 25.75
N ALA A 177 28.64 6.55 25.44
CA ALA A 177 29.85 7.30 25.15
C ALA A 177 29.77 7.94 23.76
N ILE A 178 29.20 7.23 22.78
CA ILE A 178 28.91 7.76 21.43
C ILE A 178 27.92 8.92 21.54
N TYR A 179 26.80 8.73 22.24
CA TYR A 179 25.79 9.76 22.44
C TYR A 179 26.38 11.01 23.10
N ASN A 180 27.10 10.89 24.22
CA ASN A 180 27.69 12.05 24.90
C ASN A 180 28.68 12.85 24.01
N ALA A 181 29.29 12.22 23.00
CA ALA A 181 30.12 12.96 22.07
C ALA A 181 29.32 13.61 20.94
N ILE A 182 28.21 13.00 20.52
CA ILE A 182 27.27 13.61 19.58
C ILE A 182 26.58 14.79 20.26
N ASP A 183 26.00 14.59 21.43
CA ASP A 183 25.42 15.61 22.31
C ASP A 183 26.41 16.77 22.52
N GLY A 184 27.67 16.46 22.89
CA GLY A 184 28.71 17.48 23.01
C GLY A 184 29.02 18.24 21.70
N VAL A 185 28.90 17.59 20.54
CA VAL A 185 29.05 18.25 19.24
C VAL A 185 27.85 19.13 18.94
N MET A 186 26.63 18.68 19.24
CA MET A 186 25.39 19.44 19.03
C MET A 186 25.33 20.66 19.96
N ASP A 187 25.72 20.50 21.24
CA ASP A 187 25.87 21.58 22.22
C ASP A 187 26.87 22.65 21.77
N ASP A 188 28.00 22.24 21.19
CA ASP A 188 29.00 23.15 20.64
C ASP A 188 28.56 23.77 19.29
N MET A 189 27.60 23.15 18.60
CA MET A 189 27.02 23.59 17.33
C MET A 189 25.74 24.39 17.58
N GLU A 190 25.89 25.62 18.12
CA GLU A 190 24.77 26.55 18.22
C GLU A 190 24.04 26.64 16.87
N LEU A 191 22.70 26.63 16.88
CA LEU A 191 21.86 26.61 15.66
C LEU A 191 22.25 27.69 14.64
N GLN A 192 22.64 28.87 15.13
CA GLN A 192 23.13 29.98 14.31
C GLN A 192 24.40 29.64 13.51
N ASN A 193 25.31 28.85 14.10
CA ASN A 193 26.54 28.41 13.46
C ASN A 193 26.26 27.36 12.37
N ILE A 194 25.26 26.50 12.59
CA ILE A 194 24.80 25.54 11.57
C ILE A 194 24.16 26.30 10.40
N GLU A 195 23.28 27.26 10.68
CA GLU A 195 22.69 28.12 9.64
C GLU A 195 23.77 28.84 8.82
N ALA A 196 24.83 29.33 9.48
CA ALA A 196 25.94 29.97 8.79
C ALA A 196 26.59 29.05 7.75
N LEU A 197 26.86 27.80 8.10
CA LEU A 197 27.47 26.82 7.21
C LEU A 197 26.52 26.41 6.08
N VAL A 198 25.25 26.13 6.40
CA VAL A 198 24.23 25.80 5.41
C VAL A 198 24.06 26.94 4.41
N SER A 199 24.02 28.19 4.90
CA SER A 199 23.95 29.38 4.04
C SER A 199 25.18 29.52 3.15
N ALA A 200 26.39 29.36 3.69
CA ALA A 200 27.61 29.43 2.88
C ALA A 200 27.69 28.31 1.84
N LEU A 201 27.22 27.10 2.17
CA LEU A 201 27.15 25.99 1.22
C LEU A 201 26.14 26.28 0.10
N ILE A 202 24.92 26.69 0.44
CA ILE A 202 23.85 26.91 -0.55
C ILE A 202 24.09 28.17 -1.38
N LYS A 203 24.53 29.28 -0.79
CA LYS A 203 24.68 30.57 -1.48
C LYS A 203 26.00 30.74 -2.22
N VAL A 204 27.05 30.02 -1.82
CA VAL A 204 28.40 30.22 -2.37
C VAL A 204 28.90 28.98 -3.07
N GLN A 205 28.96 27.85 -2.36
CA GLN A 205 29.63 26.65 -2.90
C GLN A 205 28.76 25.92 -3.94
N LEU A 206 27.48 25.74 -3.67
CA LEU A 206 26.57 24.98 -4.54
C LEU A 206 26.41 25.61 -5.94
N PRO A 207 26.22 26.93 -6.11
CA PRO A 207 26.17 27.57 -7.43
C PRO A 207 27.43 27.34 -8.26
N ILE A 208 28.61 27.37 -7.63
CA ILE A 208 29.88 27.09 -8.29
C ILE A 208 29.91 25.64 -8.79
N LEU A 209 29.55 24.68 -7.95
CA LEU A 209 29.53 23.26 -8.31
C LEU A 209 28.54 22.97 -9.44
N ILE A 210 27.34 23.57 -9.41
CA ILE A 210 26.34 23.43 -10.47
C ILE A 210 26.88 24.03 -11.78
N GLN A 211 27.48 25.22 -11.74
CA GLN A 211 28.07 25.84 -12.92
C GLN A 211 29.23 25.03 -13.52
N GLU A 212 30.08 24.43 -12.67
CA GLU A 212 31.16 23.56 -13.14
C GLU A 212 30.61 22.29 -13.84
N GLU A 213 29.53 21.72 -13.34
CA GLU A 213 28.87 20.57 -13.95
C GLU A 213 28.19 20.94 -15.29
N ILE A 214 27.53 22.10 -15.36
CA ILE A 214 27.01 22.67 -16.61
C ILE A 214 28.15 22.84 -17.63
N ASP A 215 29.26 23.47 -17.25
CA ASP A 215 30.42 23.68 -18.11
C ASP A 215 31.01 22.35 -18.59
N TYR A 216 31.02 21.33 -17.72
CA TYR A 216 31.46 19.98 -18.06
C TYR A 216 30.55 19.34 -19.13
N TYR A 217 29.22 19.36 -18.97
CA TYR A 217 28.29 18.81 -19.96
C TYR A 217 28.31 19.58 -21.27
N GLN A 218 28.40 20.91 -21.22
CA GLN A 218 28.56 21.74 -22.41
C GLN A 218 29.86 21.37 -23.17
N SER A 219 30.96 21.14 -22.46
CA SER A 219 32.23 20.71 -23.07
C SER A 219 32.14 19.33 -23.73
N ARG A 220 31.34 18.42 -23.14
CA ARG A 220 31.07 17.08 -23.69
C ARG A 220 30.22 17.17 -24.95
N ASN A 221 29.11 17.91 -24.95
CA ASN A 221 28.29 18.16 -26.13
C ASN A 221 29.13 18.74 -27.29
N ALA A 222 29.98 19.73 -27.00
CA ALA A 222 30.90 20.32 -27.99
C ALA A 222 31.93 19.33 -28.54
N THR A 223 32.36 18.35 -27.73
CA THR A 223 33.36 17.34 -28.13
C THR A 223 32.76 16.26 -29.02
N TYR A 224 31.55 15.80 -28.73
CA TYR A 224 30.91 14.69 -29.46
C TYR A 224 30.04 15.15 -30.62
N GLY A 225 29.65 16.43 -30.67
CA GLY A 225 28.83 16.99 -31.76
C GLY A 225 27.37 16.53 -31.74
N TYR A 226 26.90 16.03 -30.60
CA TYR A 226 25.53 15.63 -30.32
C TYR A 226 25.09 16.31 -29.02
N ASP A 227 23.85 16.77 -28.96
CA ASP A 227 23.22 17.36 -27.78
C ASP A 227 22.75 16.26 -26.82
N LEU A 228 23.68 15.42 -26.37
CA LEU A 228 23.37 14.26 -25.50
C LEU A 228 22.97 14.68 -24.08
N TYR A 229 23.39 15.86 -23.65
CA TYR A 229 23.20 16.37 -22.29
C TYR A 229 22.40 17.68 -22.25
N SER A 230 21.61 18.00 -23.29
CA SER A 230 20.85 19.26 -23.31
C SER A 230 19.82 19.35 -22.19
N GLU A 231 19.15 18.23 -21.90
CA GLU A 231 18.13 18.10 -20.85
C GLU A 231 18.78 18.27 -19.47
N ASP A 232 19.88 17.53 -19.20
CA ASP A 232 20.67 17.66 -17.97
C ASP A 232 21.18 19.10 -17.75
N ILE A 233 21.65 19.77 -18.81
CA ILE A 233 22.10 21.17 -18.74
C ILE A 233 20.95 22.10 -18.36
N LEU A 234 19.78 21.95 -19.00
CA LEU A 234 18.62 22.79 -18.73
C LEU A 234 18.14 22.62 -17.28
N MET A 235 18.06 21.39 -16.78
CA MET A 235 17.73 21.08 -15.39
C MET A 235 18.72 21.77 -14.42
N LEU A 236 20.02 21.67 -14.69
CA LEU A 236 21.04 22.32 -13.85
C LEU A 236 20.98 23.86 -13.92
N GLU A 237 20.71 24.44 -15.10
CA GLU A 237 20.53 25.88 -15.28
C GLU A 237 19.29 26.39 -14.51
N ASN A 238 18.19 25.63 -14.54
CA ASN A 238 17.00 25.91 -13.76
C ASN A 238 17.27 25.78 -12.25
N LEU A 239 18.01 24.76 -11.82
CA LEU A 239 18.43 24.60 -10.43
C LEU A 239 19.31 25.76 -9.96
N LEU A 240 20.28 26.18 -10.77
CA LEU A 240 21.13 27.33 -10.48
C LEU A 240 20.29 28.60 -10.32
N THR A 241 19.36 28.84 -11.24
CA THR A 241 18.44 29.99 -11.19
C THR A 241 17.59 29.95 -9.90
N PHE A 242 17.03 28.80 -9.56
CA PHE A 242 16.25 28.63 -8.34
C PHE A 242 17.07 28.95 -7.09
N ILE A 243 18.30 28.44 -6.98
CA ILE A 243 19.18 28.73 -5.85
C ILE A 243 19.53 30.22 -5.82
N GLU A 244 19.83 30.85 -6.95
CA GLU A 244 20.15 32.29 -7.00
C GLU A 244 18.97 33.17 -6.58
N GLU A 245 17.74 32.78 -6.89
CA GLU A 245 16.53 33.55 -6.61
C GLU A 245 15.90 33.23 -5.24
N ASN A 246 16.09 32.01 -4.72
CA ASN A 246 15.38 31.49 -3.53
C ASN A 246 16.35 30.86 -2.50
N ALA A 247 17.61 31.30 -2.46
CA ALA A 247 18.59 30.73 -1.54
C ALA A 247 18.19 30.88 -0.07
N ASP A 248 17.53 31.97 0.31
CA ASP A 248 17.11 32.17 1.70
C ASP A 248 16.07 31.11 2.09
N GLU A 249 15.08 30.86 1.23
CA GLU A 249 14.04 29.84 1.38
C GLU A 249 14.66 28.45 1.46
N ALA A 250 15.58 28.13 0.54
CA ALA A 250 16.30 26.86 0.55
C ALA A 250 17.10 26.66 1.85
N VAL A 251 17.78 27.70 2.35
CA VAL A 251 18.47 27.66 3.65
C VAL A 251 17.48 27.45 4.78
N ARG A 252 16.36 28.18 4.82
CA ARG A 252 15.36 28.04 5.90
C ARG A 252 14.74 26.64 5.91
N SER A 253 14.42 26.08 4.75
CA SER A 253 13.88 24.71 4.62
C SER A 253 14.83 23.66 5.16
N VAL A 254 16.14 23.77 4.86
CA VAL A 254 17.16 22.89 5.45
C VAL A 254 17.24 23.11 6.97
N MET A 255 17.17 24.36 7.43
CA MET A 255 17.23 24.66 8.87
C MET A 255 16.04 24.13 9.65
N ILE A 256 14.83 24.10 9.09
CA ILE A 256 13.68 23.46 9.75
C ILE A 256 13.97 21.99 10.03
N MET A 257 14.55 21.28 9.06
CA MET A 257 14.92 19.87 9.24
C MET A 257 16.05 19.70 10.28
N VAL A 258 17.01 20.62 10.31
CA VAL A 258 18.07 20.63 11.33
C VAL A 258 17.50 20.88 12.72
N GLU A 259 16.62 21.88 12.88
CA GLU A 259 15.92 22.20 14.13
C GLU A 259 15.18 20.97 14.64
N TYR A 260 14.39 20.32 13.78
CA TYR A 260 13.69 19.08 14.12
C TYR A 260 14.63 17.97 14.60
N ILE A 261 15.76 17.73 13.91
CA ILE A 261 16.75 16.72 14.32
C ILE A 261 17.38 17.08 15.67
N MET A 262 17.68 18.36 15.91
CA MET A 262 18.24 18.82 17.18
C MET A 262 17.23 18.68 18.32
N ASP A 263 15.96 18.97 18.09
CA ASP A 263 14.90 18.81 19.10
C ASP A 263 14.66 17.34 19.45
N ILE A 264 14.71 16.44 18.47
CA ILE A 264 14.70 14.99 18.70
C ILE A 264 15.91 14.56 19.52
N GLU A 265 17.10 15.01 19.16
CA GLU A 265 18.35 14.64 19.83
C GLU A 265 18.36 15.11 21.30
N ALA A 266 17.92 16.35 21.56
CA ALA A 266 17.79 16.91 22.89
C ALA A 266 16.72 16.20 23.74
N SER A 267 15.79 15.47 23.11
CA SER A 267 14.77 14.68 23.80
C SER A 267 15.30 13.31 24.26
N ILE A 268 16.44 12.84 23.73
CA ILE A 268 17.04 11.56 24.12
C ILE A 268 17.60 11.68 25.54
N ASP A 269 16.99 10.98 26.49
CA ASP A 269 17.42 11.02 27.88
C ASP A 269 18.31 9.84 28.29
N SER A 270 18.82 9.92 29.52
CA SER A 270 19.68 8.87 30.08
C SER A 270 18.97 7.54 30.32
N GLU A 271 17.63 7.54 30.43
CA GLU A 271 16.83 6.33 30.64
C GLU A 271 16.71 5.53 29.34
N MET A 272 16.37 6.20 28.23
CA MET A 272 16.35 5.59 26.91
C MET A 272 17.72 5.01 26.52
N LEU A 273 18.81 5.74 26.76
CA LEU A 273 20.17 5.25 26.51
C LEU A 273 20.51 4.02 27.37
N ALA A 274 20.01 3.95 28.61
CA ALA A 274 20.19 2.80 29.47
C ALA A 274 19.41 1.58 28.95
N ASN A 275 18.19 1.80 28.43
CA ASN A 275 17.38 0.76 27.81
C ASN A 275 18.06 0.19 26.56
N ILE A 276 18.56 1.06 25.67
CA ILE A 276 19.31 0.64 24.46
C ILE A 276 20.54 -0.18 24.84
N GLN A 277 21.32 0.28 25.82
CA GLN A 277 22.51 -0.44 26.27
C GLN A 277 22.15 -1.80 26.90
N SER A 278 21.04 -1.87 27.65
CA SER A 278 20.54 -3.13 28.22
C SER A 278 20.17 -4.13 27.13
N LEU A 279 19.44 -3.67 26.11
CA LEU A 279 19.01 -4.48 24.97
C LEU A 279 20.20 -4.98 24.13
N MET A 280 21.19 -4.12 23.87
CA MET A 280 22.41 -4.55 23.18
C MET A 280 23.16 -5.65 23.95
N ASN A 281 23.27 -5.50 25.28
CA ASN A 281 23.93 -6.49 26.12
C ASN A 281 23.18 -7.82 26.15
N SER A 282 21.84 -7.83 26.06
CA SER A 282 21.08 -9.08 26.03
C SER A 282 21.29 -9.83 24.71
N PHE A 283 21.28 -9.14 23.57
CA PHE A 283 21.59 -9.72 22.26
C PHE A 283 23.02 -10.24 22.10
N GLU A 284 23.98 -9.73 22.88
CA GLU A 284 25.33 -10.34 22.93
C GLU A 284 25.35 -11.71 23.62
N THR A 285 24.33 -12.01 24.43
CA THR A 285 24.29 -13.21 25.29
C THR A 285 23.24 -14.23 24.89
N SER A 286 22.28 -13.86 24.05
CA SER A 286 21.19 -14.69 23.55
C SER A 286 20.95 -14.46 22.07
N ASP A 287 20.75 -15.54 21.32
CA ASP A 287 20.37 -15.47 19.90
C ASP A 287 18.87 -15.17 19.71
N GLU A 288 18.06 -15.37 20.76
CA GLU A 288 16.60 -15.17 20.78
C GLU A 288 16.20 -14.06 21.77
N PRO A 289 15.31 -13.13 21.39
CA PRO A 289 14.81 -12.08 22.29
C PRO A 289 13.89 -12.69 23.37
N SER A 290 14.15 -12.39 24.64
CA SER A 290 13.21 -12.72 25.72
C SER A 290 12.01 -11.78 25.74
N SER A 291 10.91 -12.14 26.40
CA SER A 291 9.78 -11.21 26.63
C SER A 291 10.21 -9.90 27.31
N GLN A 292 11.27 -9.93 28.14
CA GLN A 292 11.82 -8.71 28.73
C GLN A 292 12.55 -7.85 27.69
N ASP A 293 13.23 -8.48 26.72
CA ASP A 293 13.84 -7.77 25.59
C ASP A 293 12.76 -7.14 24.72
N ILE A 294 11.68 -7.86 24.43
CA ILE A 294 10.52 -7.33 23.67
C ILE A 294 9.88 -6.14 24.39
N ALA A 295 9.63 -6.23 25.70
CA ALA A 295 9.12 -5.11 26.47
C ALA A 295 10.07 -3.89 26.47
N THR A 296 11.38 -4.14 26.48
CA THR A 296 12.39 -3.06 26.38
C THR A 296 12.41 -2.45 24.99
N ILE A 297 12.24 -3.25 23.93
CA ILE A 297 12.09 -2.78 22.54
C ILE A 297 10.87 -1.87 22.42
N ILE A 298 9.72 -2.27 22.98
CA ILE A 298 8.49 -1.46 22.98
C ILE A 298 8.71 -0.14 23.70
N ALA A 299 9.31 -0.14 24.90
CA ALA A 299 9.60 1.10 25.61
C ALA A 299 10.50 2.05 24.79
N ILE A 300 11.59 1.53 24.22
CA ILE A 300 12.47 2.34 23.35
C ILE A 300 11.71 2.85 22.12
N LYS A 301 10.88 2.01 21.50
CA LYS A 301 10.05 2.37 20.35
C LYS A 301 9.07 3.49 20.72
N ASP A 302 8.31 3.33 21.80
CA ASP A 302 7.33 4.33 22.26
C ASP A 302 8.01 5.67 22.58
N ASP A 303 9.14 5.64 23.31
CA ASP A 303 9.92 6.85 23.59
C ASP A 303 10.37 7.51 22.28
N MET A 304 10.92 6.74 21.33
CA MET A 304 11.35 7.24 20.03
C MET A 304 10.21 7.86 19.21
N ILE A 305 9.08 7.16 19.10
CA ILE A 305 7.96 7.63 18.29
C ILE A 305 7.32 8.87 18.92
N ASN A 306 7.16 8.91 20.25
CA ASN A 306 6.68 10.09 20.94
C ASN A 306 7.64 11.28 20.77
N MET A 307 8.96 11.07 20.87
CA MET A 307 9.94 12.14 20.59
C MET A 307 9.84 12.67 19.16
N LEU A 308 9.69 11.79 18.16
CA LEU A 308 9.50 12.23 16.77
C LEU A 308 8.19 13.02 16.62
N LYS A 309 7.09 12.51 17.18
CA LYS A 309 5.76 13.09 17.09
C LYS A 309 5.66 14.45 17.80
N ASP A 310 6.16 14.53 19.03
CA ASP A 310 6.07 15.73 19.88
C ASP A 310 6.93 16.89 19.35
N ASN A 311 7.97 16.58 18.57
CA ASN A 311 8.85 17.57 17.97
C ASN A 311 8.52 17.84 16.49
N LEU A 312 7.43 17.28 15.92
CA LEU A 312 7.08 17.52 14.53
C LEU A 312 7.04 19.03 14.21
N PRO A 313 7.57 19.46 13.04
CA PRO A 313 7.51 20.85 12.65
C PRO A 313 6.07 21.39 12.64
N GLU A 314 5.94 22.68 12.93
CA GLU A 314 4.65 23.38 12.84
C GLU A 314 4.15 23.40 11.39
N LEU A 315 2.85 23.62 11.17
CA LEU A 315 2.28 23.65 9.82
C LEU A 315 2.97 24.69 8.91
N GLU A 316 3.28 25.88 9.45
CA GLU A 316 4.02 26.94 8.75
C GLU A 316 5.37 26.43 8.20
N ASP A 317 6.04 25.52 8.92
CA ASP A 317 7.32 24.96 8.53
C ASP A 317 7.17 23.84 7.48
N PHE A 318 6.13 23.01 7.59
CA PHE A 318 5.77 22.04 6.55
C PHE A 318 5.41 22.71 5.21
N VAL A 319 4.75 23.87 5.23
CA VAL A 319 4.46 24.64 4.01
C VAL A 319 5.74 25.10 3.33
N MET A 320 6.71 25.60 4.10
CA MET A 320 8.01 26.02 3.56
C MET A 320 8.80 24.84 2.95
N ILE A 321 8.86 23.70 3.65
CA ILE A 321 9.52 22.48 3.15
C ILE A 321 8.87 22.03 1.84
N ASN A 322 7.55 21.88 1.82
CA ASN A 322 6.85 21.41 0.62
C ASN A 322 6.93 22.41 -0.53
N THR A 323 6.86 23.72 -0.27
CA THR A 323 7.06 24.74 -1.30
C THR A 323 8.44 24.60 -1.95
N THR A 324 9.48 24.41 -1.14
CA THR A 324 10.86 24.21 -1.62
C THR A 324 10.97 22.90 -2.41
N MET A 325 10.39 21.81 -1.90
CA MET A 325 10.39 20.52 -2.59
C MET A 325 9.64 20.56 -3.91
N MET A 326 8.49 21.23 -3.99
CA MET A 326 7.72 21.40 -5.22
C MET A 326 8.46 22.26 -6.24
N ALA A 327 9.13 23.32 -5.79
CA ALA A 327 9.99 24.12 -6.67
C ALA A 327 11.15 23.26 -7.22
N MET A 328 11.79 22.44 -6.39
CA MET A 328 12.82 21.51 -6.84
C MET A 328 12.27 20.42 -7.78
N ALA A 329 11.10 19.87 -7.50
CA ALA A 329 10.44 18.90 -8.37
C ALA A 329 10.10 19.50 -9.74
N SER A 330 9.63 20.76 -9.77
CA SER A 330 9.36 21.46 -11.04
C SER A 330 10.61 21.69 -11.90
N ILE A 331 11.79 21.67 -11.28
CA ILE A 331 13.07 21.77 -11.99
C ILE A 331 13.49 20.41 -12.55
N MET A 332 13.19 19.34 -11.82
CA MET A 332 13.56 17.96 -12.18
C MET A 332 12.63 17.34 -13.24
N VAL A 333 11.38 17.77 -13.29
CA VAL A 333 10.41 17.27 -14.26
C VAL A 333 10.39 18.23 -15.45
N GLU A 334 10.89 17.76 -16.59
CA GLU A 334 11.13 18.56 -17.79
C GLU A 334 9.83 19.01 -18.49
N ASP A 335 8.74 18.27 -18.26
CA ASP A 335 7.42 18.50 -18.84
C ASP A 335 6.38 18.89 -17.77
N GLU A 336 5.38 19.65 -18.22
CA GLU A 336 4.32 20.39 -17.52
C GLU A 336 3.47 19.62 -16.48
N VAL A 337 4.08 18.91 -15.53
CA VAL A 337 3.33 18.45 -14.36
C VAL A 337 2.82 19.70 -13.66
N ASN A 338 1.52 19.92 -13.79
CA ASN A 338 0.85 21.09 -13.26
C ASN A 338 0.75 20.94 -11.74
N LEU A 339 1.86 21.18 -11.06
CA LEU A 339 1.95 21.19 -9.60
C LEU A 339 1.05 22.27 -8.98
N ALA A 340 0.49 23.20 -9.77
CA ALA A 340 -0.43 24.22 -9.28
C ALA A 340 -1.82 23.65 -8.91
N ILE A 341 -2.13 22.40 -9.28
CA ILE A 341 -3.40 21.75 -8.91
C ILE A 341 -3.45 21.47 -7.42
N VAL A 342 -2.29 21.21 -6.80
CA VAL A 342 -2.22 20.93 -5.37
C VAL A 342 -1.90 22.23 -4.61
N ASN A 343 -2.85 22.68 -3.79
CA ASN A 343 -2.58 23.75 -2.85
C ASN A 343 -1.51 23.29 -1.84
N VAL A 344 -0.33 23.90 -1.89
CA VAL A 344 0.82 23.50 -1.06
C VAL A 344 0.47 23.47 0.43
N SER A 345 -0.34 24.42 0.91
CA SER A 345 -0.74 24.46 2.32
C SER A 345 -1.65 23.30 2.72
N LYS A 346 -2.59 22.91 1.85
CA LYS A 346 -3.41 21.70 2.04
C LYS A 346 -2.55 20.44 2.01
N GLN A 347 -1.62 20.33 1.07
CA GLN A 347 -0.68 19.20 0.99
C GLN A 347 0.22 19.08 2.21
N SER A 348 0.69 20.20 2.73
CA SER A 348 1.46 20.24 3.97
C SER A 348 0.65 19.81 5.18
N LEU A 349 -0.61 20.23 5.27
CA LEU A 349 -1.51 19.75 6.33
C LEU A 349 -1.75 18.24 6.20
N ALA A 350 -2.03 17.76 4.99
CA ALA A 350 -2.25 16.34 4.73
C ALA A 350 -1.01 15.52 5.09
N SER A 351 0.17 15.96 4.64
CA SER A 351 1.45 15.31 4.95
C SER A 351 1.71 15.25 6.45
N LYS A 352 1.47 16.35 7.18
CA LYS A 352 1.63 16.41 8.63
C LYS A 352 0.70 15.44 9.33
N LEU A 353 -0.60 15.48 9.04
CA LEU A 353 -1.58 14.60 9.65
C LEU A 353 -1.33 13.12 9.29
N SER A 354 -0.89 12.82 8.07
CA SER A 354 -0.48 11.47 7.67
C SER A 354 0.75 10.98 8.44
N ILE A 355 1.76 11.84 8.68
CA ILE A 355 2.92 11.50 9.52
C ILE A 355 2.49 11.26 10.97
N GLU A 356 1.62 12.11 11.52
CA GLU A 356 1.06 11.90 12.86
C GLU A 356 0.27 10.60 12.96
N LEU A 357 -0.55 10.28 11.96
CA LEU A 357 -1.32 9.04 11.89
C LEU A 357 -0.40 7.81 11.78
N MET A 358 0.70 7.92 11.03
CA MET A 358 1.73 6.88 10.96
C MET A 358 2.43 6.68 12.33
N PHE A 359 2.67 7.77 13.07
CA PHE A 359 3.19 7.67 14.44
C PHE A 359 2.20 7.01 15.39
N ASP A 360 0.91 7.32 15.29
CA ASP A 360 -0.12 6.63 16.07
C ASP A 360 -0.17 5.13 15.76
N PHE A 361 -0.13 4.76 14.47
CA PHE A 361 -0.05 3.36 14.09
C PHE A 361 1.17 2.64 14.70
N MET A 362 2.35 3.29 14.66
CA MET A 362 3.54 2.70 15.26
C MET A 362 3.46 2.61 16.78
N LEU A 363 2.73 3.51 17.45
CA LEU A 363 2.48 3.45 18.89
C LEU A 363 1.54 2.29 19.25
N ASP A 364 0.57 1.97 18.41
CA ASP A 364 -0.37 0.86 18.62
C ASP A 364 0.28 -0.53 18.46
N ILE A 365 1.48 -0.61 17.86
CA ILE A 365 2.29 -1.83 17.89
C ILE A 365 2.72 -2.11 19.34
N ASP A 366 2.05 -3.03 20.00
CA ASP A 366 2.26 -3.35 21.40
C ASP A 366 3.17 -4.58 21.62
N GLN A 367 3.31 -4.99 22.88
CA GLN A 367 4.11 -6.16 23.24
C GLN A 367 3.50 -7.46 22.72
N ALA A 368 2.17 -7.63 22.75
CA ALA A 368 1.51 -8.85 22.31
C ALA A 368 1.73 -9.09 20.81
N TYR A 369 1.63 -8.03 20.00
CA TYR A 369 1.91 -8.07 18.57
C TYR A 369 3.35 -8.52 18.27
N LEU A 370 4.36 -7.94 18.96
CA LEU A 370 5.76 -8.32 18.74
C LEU A 370 6.06 -9.74 19.24
N GLU A 371 5.44 -10.19 20.34
CA GLU A 371 5.55 -11.56 20.82
C GLU A 371 5.00 -12.55 19.78
N ALA A 372 3.84 -12.28 19.21
CA ALA A 372 3.26 -13.11 18.15
C ALA A 372 4.14 -13.11 16.88
N PHE A 373 4.73 -11.97 16.51
CA PHE A 373 5.65 -11.89 15.38
C PHE A 373 6.94 -12.71 15.60
N VAL A 374 7.53 -12.64 16.81
CA VAL A 374 8.71 -13.44 17.17
C VAL A 374 8.35 -14.92 17.16
N GLU A 375 7.19 -15.32 17.69
CA GLU A 375 6.75 -16.71 17.68
C GLU A 375 6.59 -17.27 16.24
N VAL A 376 6.13 -16.44 15.29
CA VAL A 376 6.11 -16.79 13.86
C VAL A 376 7.52 -17.01 13.31
N ALA A 377 8.46 -16.13 13.64
CA ALA A 377 9.83 -16.22 13.17
C ALA A 377 10.59 -17.42 13.77
N GLU A 378 10.25 -17.83 15.00
CA GLU A 378 10.91 -18.93 15.71
C GLU A 378 10.32 -20.30 15.36
N THR A 379 8.99 -20.39 15.30
CA THR A 379 8.32 -21.69 15.14
C THR A 379 7.97 -22.02 13.70
N GLU A 380 7.82 -20.99 12.84
CA GLU A 380 7.29 -21.11 11.47
C GLU A 380 6.00 -21.96 11.41
N SER A 381 5.25 -22.01 12.52
CA SER A 381 4.08 -22.89 12.66
C SER A 381 2.81 -22.20 12.19
N LEU A 382 1.87 -22.97 11.63
CA LEU A 382 0.56 -22.44 11.25
C LEU A 382 -0.18 -21.79 12.44
N ASP A 383 -0.05 -22.35 13.65
CA ASP A 383 -0.63 -21.78 14.87
C ASP A 383 -0.04 -20.41 15.21
N SER A 384 1.28 -20.24 15.09
CA SER A 384 1.92 -18.93 15.31
C SER A 384 1.49 -17.90 14.27
N VAL A 385 1.40 -18.28 12.98
CA VAL A 385 0.95 -17.37 11.91
C VAL A 385 -0.50 -16.97 12.14
N LYS A 386 -1.34 -17.92 12.55
CA LYS A 386 -2.72 -17.68 12.94
C LYS A 386 -2.82 -16.71 14.11
N ALA A 387 -2.06 -16.91 15.19
CA ALA A 387 -2.02 -15.99 16.33
C ALA A 387 -1.60 -14.58 15.91
N PHE A 388 -0.54 -14.47 15.10
CA PHE A 388 -0.07 -13.19 14.57
C PHE A 388 -1.11 -12.48 13.70
N ILE A 389 -1.87 -13.20 12.86
CA ILE A 389 -2.98 -12.60 12.09
C ILE A 389 -4.06 -12.06 13.02
N LYS A 390 -4.40 -12.76 14.11
CA LYS A 390 -5.39 -12.28 15.09
C LYS A 390 -4.92 -10.98 15.75
N GLU A 391 -3.67 -10.93 16.21
CA GLU A 391 -3.08 -9.71 16.80
C GLU A 391 -3.01 -8.57 15.77
N ASN A 392 -2.66 -8.85 14.52
CA ASN A 392 -2.63 -7.83 13.47
C ASN A 392 -4.01 -7.24 13.17
N LEU A 393 -5.05 -8.08 13.08
CA LEU A 393 -6.42 -7.62 12.87
C LEU A 393 -6.95 -6.83 14.07
N GLY A 394 -6.67 -7.28 15.31
CA GLY A 394 -7.05 -6.54 16.52
C GLY A 394 -6.37 -5.18 16.61
N MET A 395 -5.06 -5.11 16.32
CA MET A 395 -4.31 -3.85 16.29
C MET A 395 -4.84 -2.89 15.21
N ILE A 396 -5.19 -3.38 14.01
CA ILE A 396 -5.77 -2.53 12.96
C ILE A 396 -7.14 -1.99 13.37
N ASP A 397 -7.98 -2.82 13.99
CA ASP A 397 -9.31 -2.41 14.48
C ASP A 397 -9.21 -1.31 15.54
N GLU A 398 -8.36 -1.52 16.55
CA GLU A 398 -8.12 -0.52 17.60
C GLU A 398 -7.55 0.78 17.02
N PHE A 399 -6.57 0.68 16.11
CA PHE A 399 -5.98 1.84 15.43
C PHE A 399 -7.01 2.66 14.66
N LEU A 400 -7.86 2.02 13.86
CA LEU A 400 -8.90 2.70 13.08
C LEU A 400 -9.90 3.39 14.02
N ALA A 401 -10.35 2.70 15.06
CA ALA A 401 -11.28 3.25 16.04
C ALA A 401 -10.71 4.46 16.79
N ASP A 402 -9.44 4.39 17.22
CA ASP A 402 -8.80 5.46 17.99
C ASP A 402 -8.41 6.67 17.12
N ASN A 403 -8.25 6.48 15.81
CA ASN A 403 -7.79 7.52 14.88
C ASN A 403 -8.83 8.00 13.87
N GLN A 404 -10.10 7.54 13.95
CA GLN A 404 -11.16 7.92 13.01
C GLN A 404 -11.26 9.44 12.82
N SER A 405 -11.24 10.23 13.90
CA SER A 405 -11.33 11.70 13.80
C SER A 405 -10.18 12.32 12.99
N LYS A 406 -9.00 11.73 12.99
CA LYS A 406 -7.84 12.21 12.24
C LYS A 406 -7.91 11.75 10.79
N ILE A 407 -8.37 10.52 10.55
CA ILE A 407 -8.69 10.01 9.22
C ILE A 407 -9.72 10.95 8.57
N ASP A 408 -10.82 11.26 9.26
CA ASP A 408 -11.83 12.22 8.81
C ASP A 408 -11.22 13.61 8.55
N GLU A 409 -10.32 14.09 9.42
CA GLU A 409 -9.65 15.38 9.21
C GLU A 409 -8.84 15.38 7.91
N ILE A 410 -8.07 14.33 7.63
CA ILE A 410 -7.30 14.18 6.38
C ILE A 410 -8.24 14.13 5.18
N ASN A 411 -9.33 13.36 5.28
CA ASN A 411 -10.30 13.13 4.21
C ASN A 411 -11.04 14.42 3.83
N ASN A 412 -11.13 15.37 4.75
CA ASN A 412 -11.80 16.66 4.58
C ASN A 412 -10.87 17.83 4.24
N ILE A 413 -9.56 17.59 4.04
CA ILE A 413 -8.60 18.63 3.63
C ILE A 413 -8.92 19.16 2.24
N TYR A 414 -9.24 18.24 1.33
CA TYR A 414 -9.54 18.52 -0.07
C TYR A 414 -11.05 18.46 -0.29
N SER A 415 -11.59 19.40 -1.06
CA SER A 415 -12.96 19.28 -1.55
C SER A 415 -13.05 18.15 -2.59
N ASP A 416 -14.24 17.62 -2.80
CA ASP A 416 -14.45 16.54 -3.77
C ASP A 416 -14.01 16.93 -5.19
N GLU A 417 -14.20 18.19 -5.60
CA GLU A 417 -13.68 18.73 -6.87
C GLU A 417 -12.14 18.67 -6.94
N GLU A 418 -11.44 18.96 -5.85
CA GLU A 418 -9.97 18.88 -5.80
C GLU A 418 -9.51 17.42 -5.80
N LYS A 419 -10.24 16.52 -5.12
CA LYS A 419 -9.94 15.08 -5.13
C LYS A 419 -10.14 14.49 -6.54
N GLU A 420 -11.20 14.90 -7.23
CA GLU A 420 -11.47 14.53 -8.63
C GLU A 420 -10.32 14.97 -9.54
N ASP A 421 -9.94 16.26 -9.47
CA ASP A 421 -8.82 16.80 -10.23
C ASP A 421 -7.53 16.01 -9.96
N MET A 422 -7.19 15.78 -8.68
CA MET A 422 -6.00 15.00 -8.29
C MET A 422 -6.05 13.55 -8.80
N PHE A 423 -7.22 12.92 -8.76
CA PHE A 423 -7.40 11.56 -9.26
C PHE A 423 -7.20 11.49 -10.78
N VAL A 424 -7.85 12.39 -11.53
CA VAL A 424 -7.73 12.46 -12.99
C VAL A 424 -6.28 12.70 -13.38
N GLU A 425 -5.60 13.65 -12.75
CA GLU A 425 -4.17 13.93 -13.01
C GLU A 425 -3.29 12.72 -12.74
N SER A 426 -3.49 12.03 -11.61
CA SER A 426 -2.72 10.83 -11.27
C SER A 426 -2.91 9.71 -12.29
N MET A 427 -4.15 9.50 -12.75
CA MET A 427 -4.47 8.49 -13.76
C MET A 427 -3.88 8.85 -15.12
N VAL A 428 -4.02 10.11 -15.54
CA VAL A 428 -3.44 10.65 -16.78
C VAL A 428 -1.92 10.49 -16.74
N MET A 429 -1.26 10.92 -15.67
CA MET A 429 0.20 10.81 -15.51
C MET A 429 0.66 9.35 -15.58
N THR A 430 0.02 8.46 -14.82
CA THR A 430 0.38 7.03 -14.77
C THR A 430 0.22 6.38 -16.14
N MET A 431 -0.88 6.65 -16.84
CA MET A 431 -1.12 6.07 -18.16
C MET A 431 -0.20 6.64 -19.22
N THR A 432 0.00 7.96 -19.24
CA THR A 432 0.93 8.63 -20.15
C THR A 432 2.35 8.07 -19.98
N ALA A 433 2.81 7.90 -18.73
CA ALA A 433 4.11 7.29 -18.44
C ALA A 433 4.21 5.83 -18.94
N ASN A 434 3.20 5.00 -18.63
CA ASN A 434 3.19 3.59 -19.05
C ASN A 434 3.18 3.44 -20.58
N LEU A 435 2.37 4.25 -21.26
CA LEU A 435 2.24 4.22 -22.72
C LEU A 435 3.50 4.76 -23.40
N TYR A 436 4.13 5.80 -22.84
CA TYR A 436 5.43 6.30 -23.29
C TYR A 436 6.49 5.19 -23.28
N TYR A 437 6.61 4.46 -22.18
CA TYR A 437 7.55 3.32 -22.08
C TYR A 437 7.22 2.18 -23.03
N MET A 438 5.93 1.91 -23.28
CA MET A 438 5.50 0.82 -24.14
C MET A 438 5.67 1.13 -25.63
N MET A 439 5.45 2.37 -26.05
CA MET A 439 5.34 2.72 -27.46
C MET A 439 6.68 3.19 -28.06
N ASN A 440 7.56 3.84 -27.28
CA ASN A 440 8.83 4.40 -27.79
C ASN A 440 8.62 5.20 -29.10
N LEU A 441 7.50 5.92 -29.19
CA LEU A 441 7.12 6.70 -30.37
C LEU A 441 7.42 8.18 -30.12
N GLU A 442 7.82 8.89 -31.18
CA GLU A 442 7.91 10.35 -31.24
C GLU A 442 6.49 10.97 -31.31
N ILE A 443 5.64 10.71 -30.32
CA ILE A 443 4.30 11.32 -30.21
C ILE A 443 4.44 12.66 -29.47
N ASP A 444 3.67 13.66 -29.89
CA ASP A 444 3.49 14.89 -29.12
C ASP A 444 2.74 14.55 -27.83
N MET A 445 3.47 14.53 -26.72
CA MET A 445 2.96 14.14 -25.40
C MET A 445 1.79 15.02 -24.96
N THR A 446 1.75 16.28 -25.38
CA THR A 446 0.70 17.25 -25.02
C THR A 446 -0.65 16.85 -25.63
N GLU A 447 -0.66 16.50 -26.92
CA GLU A 447 -1.88 16.08 -27.62
C GLU A 447 -2.39 14.76 -27.02
N PHE A 448 -1.47 13.84 -26.73
CA PHE A 448 -1.77 12.55 -26.15
C PHE A 448 -2.32 12.63 -24.72
N GLU A 449 -1.71 13.46 -23.88
CA GLU A 449 -2.19 13.71 -22.52
C GLU A 449 -3.60 14.32 -22.55
N THR A 450 -3.85 15.27 -23.44
CA THR A 450 -5.18 15.88 -23.63
C THR A 450 -6.22 14.82 -24.03
N GLU A 451 -5.86 13.88 -24.89
CA GLU A 451 -6.75 12.80 -25.32
C GLU A 451 -7.04 11.81 -24.18
N ILE A 452 -6.01 11.39 -23.42
CA ILE A 452 -6.19 10.54 -22.24
C ILE A 452 -7.07 11.21 -21.18
N ARG A 453 -6.82 12.49 -20.91
CA ARG A 453 -7.63 13.28 -19.98
C ARG A 453 -9.08 13.34 -20.40
N THR A 454 -9.34 13.63 -21.68
CA THR A 454 -10.70 13.63 -22.24
C THR A 454 -11.36 12.26 -22.07
N ILE A 455 -10.63 11.17 -22.29
CA ILE A 455 -11.13 9.80 -22.08
C ILE A 455 -11.53 9.59 -20.62
N PHE A 456 -10.75 10.04 -19.64
CA PHE A 456 -11.12 9.93 -18.23
C PHE A 456 -12.33 10.78 -17.89
N GLU A 457 -12.30 12.08 -18.22
CA GLU A 457 -13.39 13.02 -17.92
C GLU A 457 -14.73 12.59 -18.55
N ASP A 458 -14.70 12.00 -19.76
CA ASP A 458 -15.91 11.56 -20.47
C ASP A 458 -16.46 10.22 -19.95
N ASN A 459 -15.62 9.34 -19.40
CA ASN A 459 -15.99 7.97 -19.09
C ASN A 459 -15.99 7.64 -17.59
N PHE A 460 -15.38 8.47 -16.75
CA PHE A 460 -15.16 8.18 -15.35
C PHE A 460 -15.86 9.23 -14.48
N ASP A 461 -16.82 8.79 -13.69
CA ASP A 461 -17.54 9.65 -12.75
C ASP A 461 -16.95 9.45 -11.35
N PHE A 462 -16.20 10.45 -10.89
CA PHE A 462 -15.49 10.40 -9.63
C PHE A 462 -16.41 10.22 -8.41
N ASN A 463 -17.67 10.66 -8.51
CA ASN A 463 -18.64 10.46 -7.44
C ASN A 463 -18.91 8.96 -7.19
N ASN A 464 -18.83 8.11 -8.22
CA ASN A 464 -18.96 6.66 -8.03
C ASN A 464 -17.77 6.07 -7.26
N ILE A 465 -16.57 6.67 -7.39
CA ILE A 465 -15.42 6.26 -6.57
C ILE A 465 -15.60 6.67 -5.13
N LEU A 466 -16.06 7.88 -4.86
CA LEU A 466 -16.33 8.32 -3.49
C LEU A 466 -17.38 7.43 -2.80
N ILE A 467 -18.49 7.13 -3.50
CA ILE A 467 -19.52 6.20 -2.98
C ILE A 467 -18.93 4.82 -2.70
N LEU A 468 -18.15 4.27 -3.64
CA LEU A 468 -17.54 2.94 -3.44
C LEU A 468 -16.54 2.93 -2.30
N GLN A 469 -15.81 4.03 -2.13
CA GLN A 469 -14.84 4.16 -1.07
C GLN A 469 -15.53 4.19 0.29
N GLU A 470 -16.56 5.01 0.46
CA GLU A 470 -17.39 5.05 1.67
C GLU A 470 -18.00 3.67 1.96
N ALA A 471 -18.58 3.03 0.94
CA ALA A 471 -19.13 1.69 1.06
C ALA A 471 -18.07 0.66 1.47
N MET A 472 -16.87 0.72 0.88
CA MET A 472 -15.79 -0.20 1.19
C MET A 472 -15.26 0.01 2.61
N ASP A 473 -15.21 1.25 3.09
CA ASP A 473 -14.77 1.56 4.45
C ASP A 473 -15.77 1.07 5.49
N GLU A 474 -17.07 1.33 5.30
CA GLU A 474 -18.12 0.79 6.17
C GLU A 474 -18.10 -0.74 6.16
N ASN A 475 -18.09 -1.35 4.98
CA ASN A 475 -18.05 -2.80 4.83
C ASN A 475 -16.76 -3.42 5.38
N PHE A 476 -15.61 -2.74 5.26
CA PHE A 476 -14.34 -3.22 5.80
C PHE A 476 -14.37 -3.21 7.33
N ASN A 477 -14.85 -2.13 7.94
CA ASN A 477 -15.01 -2.04 9.39
C ASN A 477 -16.01 -3.08 9.91
N GLU A 478 -17.17 -3.25 9.25
CA GLU A 478 -18.13 -4.28 9.60
C GLU A 478 -17.58 -5.71 9.43
N LEU A 479 -16.80 -5.95 8.37
CA LEU A 479 -16.13 -7.24 8.15
C LEU A 479 -15.10 -7.51 9.26
N LEU A 480 -14.30 -6.51 9.62
CA LEU A 480 -13.29 -6.62 10.66
C LEU A 480 -13.96 -6.90 12.02
N ASP A 481 -14.99 -6.13 12.37
CA ASP A 481 -15.85 -6.32 13.54
C ASP A 481 -16.45 -7.73 13.57
N ALA A 482 -16.97 -8.21 12.43
CA ALA A 482 -17.58 -9.53 12.34
C ALA A 482 -16.55 -10.66 12.49
N ILE A 483 -15.35 -10.49 11.93
CA ILE A 483 -14.22 -11.42 12.11
C ILE A 483 -13.85 -11.48 13.60
N ILE A 484 -13.68 -10.34 14.27
CA ILE A 484 -13.32 -10.26 15.70
C ILE A 484 -14.45 -10.83 16.57
N ALA A 485 -15.71 -10.46 16.30
CA ALA A 485 -16.88 -10.95 17.03
C ALA A 485 -17.09 -12.47 16.88
N SER A 486 -16.63 -13.06 15.78
CA SER A 486 -16.62 -14.50 15.55
C SER A 486 -15.47 -15.24 16.26
N ASP A 487 -14.65 -14.54 17.06
CA ASP A 487 -13.38 -15.07 17.62
C ASP A 487 -12.45 -15.58 16.51
N TYR A 488 -12.45 -14.88 15.37
CA TYR A 488 -11.66 -15.15 14.18
C TYR A 488 -11.95 -16.52 13.55
N ALA A 489 -13.19 -17.01 13.63
CA ALA A 489 -13.59 -18.32 13.13
C ALA A 489 -13.21 -18.54 11.65
N ILE A 490 -13.33 -17.53 10.80
CA ILE A 490 -12.91 -17.64 9.39
C ILE A 490 -11.41 -17.89 9.25
N ILE A 491 -10.57 -17.23 10.05
CA ILE A 491 -9.12 -17.44 10.04
C ILE A 491 -8.85 -18.88 10.49
N ASP A 492 -9.50 -19.34 11.55
CA ASP A 492 -9.43 -20.73 11.99
C ASP A 492 -9.75 -21.71 10.84
N ARG A 493 -10.80 -21.46 10.04
CA ARG A 493 -11.17 -22.30 8.88
C ARG A 493 -10.20 -22.24 7.71
N ILE A 494 -9.66 -21.06 7.41
CA ILE A 494 -8.63 -20.92 6.37
C ILE A 494 -7.41 -21.75 6.76
N PHE A 495 -7.01 -21.72 8.03
CA PHE A 495 -5.88 -22.51 8.51
C PHE A 495 -6.19 -24.00 8.62
N ASP A 496 -7.41 -24.39 8.98
CA ASP A 496 -7.86 -25.79 8.88
C ASP A 496 -7.71 -26.29 7.43
N LEU A 497 -8.25 -25.55 6.45
CA LEU A 497 -8.14 -25.89 5.03
C LEU A 497 -6.70 -25.86 4.52
N ALA A 498 -5.93 -24.85 4.93
CA ALA A 498 -4.52 -24.73 4.58
C ALA A 498 -3.75 -25.93 5.12
N ALA A 499 -4.00 -26.35 6.36
CA ALA A 499 -3.41 -27.55 6.95
C ALA A 499 -3.74 -28.79 6.10
N PHE A 500 -4.96 -28.95 5.57
CA PHE A 500 -5.26 -30.02 4.61
C PHE A 500 -4.46 -29.89 3.31
N SER A 501 -4.45 -28.71 2.69
CA SER A 501 -3.74 -28.47 1.42
C SER A 501 -2.22 -28.58 1.52
N SER A 502 -1.65 -28.21 2.67
CA SER A 502 -0.24 -28.41 3.00
C SER A 502 0.06 -29.84 3.44
N GLY A 503 -0.94 -30.72 3.40
CA GLY A 503 -0.78 -32.12 3.70
C GLY A 503 -0.60 -32.34 5.19
N GLY A 504 -1.61 -31.99 5.98
CA GLY A 504 -1.66 -32.18 7.42
C GLY A 504 -1.25 -33.58 7.87
N ASN A 505 -1.22 -34.57 6.96
CA ASN A 505 -0.22 -35.63 6.88
C ASN A 505 -0.18 -36.26 5.47
N VAL A 506 -0.18 -35.51 4.36
CA VAL A 506 -0.14 -36.08 2.99
C VAL A 506 0.60 -35.14 2.04
N PHE A 507 1.88 -35.38 1.82
CA PHE A 507 2.67 -34.63 0.83
C PHE A 507 2.45 -35.22 -0.57
N LEU A 508 1.53 -34.65 -1.35
CA LEU A 508 1.32 -35.02 -2.75
C LEU A 508 2.33 -34.30 -3.64
N ILE A 509 3.22 -35.04 -4.30
CA ILE A 509 4.13 -34.49 -5.31
C ILE A 509 3.99 -35.28 -6.60
N TYR A 510 3.50 -34.57 -7.63
CA TYR A 510 3.49 -35.01 -9.02
C TYR A 510 4.82 -34.67 -9.68
N ASN A 511 5.43 -35.61 -10.40
CA ASN A 511 6.52 -35.33 -11.33
C ASN A 511 6.12 -35.67 -12.77
N ASP A 512 6.61 -34.87 -13.71
CA ASP A 512 6.46 -35.02 -15.16
C ASP A 512 7.82 -35.53 -15.71
N ASP A 513 7.92 -36.86 -15.81
CA ASP A 513 8.76 -37.81 -16.58
C ASP A 513 10.09 -37.44 -17.24
N ASN A 514 10.66 -36.24 -17.10
CA ASN A 514 11.85 -35.88 -17.90
C ASN A 514 13.19 -36.42 -17.37
N ASN A 515 13.26 -37.02 -16.17
CA ASN A 515 14.53 -37.40 -15.53
C ASN A 515 14.64 -38.83 -14.95
N GLY A 516 13.65 -39.71 -15.11
CA GLY A 516 13.72 -41.11 -14.64
C GLY A 516 13.61 -41.29 -13.11
N LEU A 517 13.06 -40.30 -12.41
CA LEU A 517 12.60 -40.38 -11.03
C LEU A 517 11.10 -40.03 -11.05
N ASP A 518 10.24 -40.95 -10.60
CA ASP A 518 8.79 -40.76 -10.73
C ASP A 518 8.22 -39.91 -9.59
N PHE A 519 8.78 -40.01 -8.38
CA PHE A 519 8.61 -38.98 -7.34
C PHE A 519 9.89 -38.78 -6.52
N GLY A 520 10.06 -37.60 -5.92
CA GLY A 520 11.17 -37.29 -5.03
C GLY A 520 10.86 -36.08 -4.13
N PHE A 521 11.16 -36.17 -2.84
CA PHE A 521 10.92 -35.08 -1.90
C PHE A 521 11.89 -35.05 -0.72
N ASP A 522 12.00 -33.85 -0.16
CA ASP A 522 12.92 -33.44 0.90
C ASP A 522 12.12 -32.69 1.97
N TYR A 523 11.98 -33.24 3.19
CA TYR A 523 11.10 -32.64 4.21
C TYR A 523 11.56 -32.88 5.65
N TYR A 524 11.33 -31.93 6.56
CA TYR A 524 11.59 -32.13 7.99
C TYR A 524 10.36 -32.70 8.70
N LEU A 525 10.46 -33.91 9.26
CA LEU A 525 9.37 -34.51 10.04
C LEU A 525 9.75 -34.57 11.53
N PRO A 526 8.81 -34.25 12.46
CA PRO A 526 9.03 -34.38 13.89
C PRO A 526 9.12 -35.85 14.33
N ALA A 527 9.49 -36.11 15.58
CA ALA A 527 9.47 -37.45 16.14
C ALA A 527 8.05 -38.05 16.11
N GLY A 528 7.90 -39.26 15.58
CA GLY A 528 6.60 -39.90 15.38
C GLY A 528 6.70 -41.16 14.54
N THR A 529 5.59 -41.89 14.43
CA THR A 529 5.45 -43.02 13.49
C THR A 529 4.72 -42.53 12.24
N TYR A 530 5.24 -42.88 11.09
CA TYR A 530 4.78 -42.45 9.78
C TYR A 530 4.72 -43.64 8.82
N TYR A 531 3.98 -43.47 7.73
CA TYR A 531 3.89 -44.39 6.62
C TYR A 531 4.19 -43.64 5.33
N LEU A 532 5.20 -44.08 4.58
CA LEU A 532 5.36 -43.66 3.19
C LEU A 532 4.44 -44.52 2.33
N VAL A 533 3.41 -43.92 1.76
CA VAL A 533 2.47 -44.59 0.85
C VAL A 533 2.83 -44.24 -0.59
N THR A 534 2.90 -45.26 -1.45
CA THR A 534 3.21 -45.12 -2.87
C THR A 534 2.14 -45.80 -3.71
N GLU A 535 1.62 -45.11 -4.70
CA GLU A 535 0.53 -45.57 -5.57
C GLU A 535 0.85 -45.32 -7.04
N GLY A 536 0.37 -46.19 -7.93
CA GLY A 536 0.44 -45.95 -9.37
C GLY A 536 -0.64 -44.95 -9.79
N LEU A 537 -0.26 -43.89 -10.51
CA LEU A 537 -1.19 -42.87 -11.01
C LEU A 537 -2.19 -43.45 -12.02
N ASN A 538 -1.76 -44.45 -12.78
CA ASN A 538 -2.63 -45.16 -13.71
C ASN A 538 -3.17 -46.44 -13.06
N THR A 539 -4.46 -46.46 -12.77
CA THR A 539 -5.17 -47.64 -12.22
C THR A 539 -5.21 -48.85 -13.16
N TYR A 540 -4.63 -48.77 -14.36
CA TYR A 540 -4.60 -49.84 -15.37
C TYR A 540 -3.21 -50.39 -15.70
N GLU A 541 -2.14 -49.78 -15.20
CA GLU A 541 -0.77 -50.19 -15.52
C GLU A 541 -0.11 -50.89 -14.32
N SER A 542 0.78 -51.83 -14.60
CA SER A 542 1.50 -52.59 -13.56
C SER A 542 2.96 -52.67 -13.96
N GLY A 543 3.83 -52.48 -12.98
CA GLY A 543 5.22 -52.17 -13.24
C GLY A 543 6.07 -52.34 -12.00
N PHE A 544 7.34 -52.13 -12.19
CA PHE A 544 8.35 -52.22 -11.17
C PHE A 544 8.51 -50.89 -10.45
N LEU A 545 8.61 -50.91 -9.13
CA LEU A 545 8.79 -49.74 -8.29
C LEU A 545 9.92 -50.01 -7.30
N GLN A 546 10.94 -49.16 -7.30
CA GLN A 546 11.94 -49.10 -6.26
C GLN A 546 11.72 -47.84 -5.43
N VAL A 547 11.61 -47.98 -4.11
CA VAL A 547 11.36 -46.88 -3.17
C VAL A 547 12.55 -46.73 -2.25
N PHE A 548 13.07 -45.52 -2.16
CA PHE A 548 14.13 -45.13 -1.25
C PHE A 548 13.59 -44.11 -0.24
N LEU A 549 13.91 -44.29 1.03
CA LEU A 549 13.58 -43.37 2.12
C LEU A 549 14.80 -43.26 3.05
N TYR A 550 15.23 -42.04 3.32
CA TYR A 550 16.34 -41.72 4.21
C TYR A 550 15.90 -40.73 5.29
N ALA A 551 16.45 -40.85 6.49
CA ALA A 551 16.43 -39.81 7.52
C ALA A 551 17.86 -39.31 7.76
N GLY A 552 18.18 -38.12 7.23
CA GLY A 552 19.55 -37.66 7.05
C GLY A 552 20.34 -38.65 6.20
N ASP A 553 21.44 -39.18 6.73
CA ASP A 553 22.27 -40.20 6.06
C ASP A 553 21.81 -41.66 6.34
N THR A 554 20.73 -41.85 7.11
CA THR A 554 20.27 -43.18 7.52
C THR A 554 19.18 -43.69 6.58
N GLU A 555 19.46 -44.78 5.85
CA GLU A 555 18.46 -45.48 5.04
C GLU A 555 17.39 -46.12 5.94
N LEU A 556 16.14 -45.70 5.76
CA LEU A 556 14.96 -46.23 6.44
C LEU A 556 14.26 -47.28 5.59
N VAL A 557 14.09 -47.01 4.29
CA VAL A 557 13.46 -47.91 3.30
C VAL A 557 14.32 -47.95 2.05
N ASN A 558 14.54 -49.15 1.52
CA ASN A 558 15.09 -49.42 0.20
C ASN A 558 14.46 -50.73 -0.24
N ASP A 559 13.27 -50.62 -0.84
CA ASP A 559 12.48 -51.77 -1.27
C ASP A 559 12.25 -51.74 -2.77
N GLU A 560 12.29 -52.91 -3.37
CA GLU A 560 12.25 -53.13 -4.80
C GLU A 560 11.13 -54.15 -5.07
N THR A 561 10.02 -53.68 -5.64
CA THR A 561 8.75 -54.41 -5.67
C THR A 561 8.01 -54.23 -6.99
N TYR A 562 7.02 -55.08 -7.25
CA TYR A 562 6.17 -55.00 -8.43
C TYR A 562 4.79 -54.51 -8.00
N LEU A 563 4.40 -53.32 -8.45
CA LEU A 563 3.13 -52.70 -8.12
C LEU A 563 2.07 -53.10 -9.16
N SER A 564 1.00 -53.75 -8.69
CA SER A 564 -0.13 -54.09 -9.55
C SER A 564 -1.00 -52.86 -9.83
N ALA A 565 -1.80 -52.92 -10.90
CA ALA A 565 -2.70 -51.84 -11.27
C ALA A 565 -3.71 -51.54 -10.14
N GLY A 566 -3.71 -50.30 -9.64
CA GLY A 566 -4.53 -49.86 -8.51
C GLY A 566 -4.08 -50.37 -7.13
N GLU A 567 -2.87 -50.91 -7.01
CA GLU A 567 -2.27 -51.30 -5.74
C GLU A 567 -1.54 -50.10 -5.10
N SER A 568 -1.66 -49.99 -3.77
CA SER A 568 -0.93 -49.03 -2.94
C SER A 568 0.02 -49.78 -2.01
N LEU A 569 1.26 -49.34 -1.87
CA LEU A 569 2.21 -49.86 -0.88
C LEU A 569 2.46 -48.85 0.21
N ALA A 570 2.64 -49.32 1.44
CA ALA A 570 2.91 -48.46 2.58
C ALA A 570 4.10 -48.99 3.38
N TYR A 571 5.03 -48.09 3.70
CA TYR A 571 6.23 -48.39 4.47
C TYR A 571 6.20 -47.64 5.80
N GLU A 572 6.00 -48.39 6.89
CA GLU A 572 6.06 -47.83 8.25
C GLU A 572 7.49 -47.46 8.63
N PHE A 573 7.68 -46.27 9.20
CA PHE A 573 8.94 -45.85 9.80
C PHE A 573 8.69 -44.98 11.04
N THR A 574 9.61 -45.00 11.99
CA THR A 574 9.51 -44.20 13.23
C THR A 574 10.73 -43.30 13.38
N LEU A 575 10.47 -42.02 13.60
CA LEU A 575 11.48 -41.02 13.93
C LEU A 575 11.51 -40.81 15.44
N THR A 576 12.67 -40.95 16.08
CA THR A 576 12.82 -40.73 17.52
C THR A 576 13.10 -39.26 17.88
N GLN A 577 13.39 -38.44 16.88
CA GLN A 577 13.66 -37.01 16.95
C GLN A 577 13.30 -36.39 15.59
N SER A 578 13.09 -35.07 15.53
CA SER A 578 12.88 -34.38 14.27
C SER A 578 14.03 -34.63 13.31
N SER A 579 13.73 -35.09 12.10
CA SER A 579 14.73 -35.52 11.11
C SER A 579 14.36 -35.03 9.73
N PHE A 580 15.36 -34.63 8.95
CA PHE A 580 15.19 -34.38 7.51
C PHE A 580 15.03 -35.72 6.80
N ILE A 581 13.98 -35.84 6.00
CA ILE A 581 13.56 -37.03 5.28
C ILE A 581 13.74 -36.77 3.80
N TYR A 582 14.45 -37.68 3.15
CA TYR A 582 14.58 -37.71 1.71
C TYR A 582 13.98 -39.01 1.19
N ALA A 583 12.95 -38.92 0.35
CA ALA A 583 12.39 -40.10 -0.30
C ALA A 583 12.29 -39.91 -1.80
N PHE A 584 12.49 -40.98 -2.57
CA PHE A 584 12.28 -40.98 -4.00
C PHE A 584 11.96 -42.38 -4.51
N SER A 585 11.38 -42.45 -5.71
CA SER A 585 11.17 -43.69 -6.43
C SER A 585 11.88 -43.73 -7.78
N GLU A 586 12.20 -44.97 -8.18
CA GLU A 586 12.52 -45.32 -9.56
C GLU A 586 11.54 -46.40 -10.02
N SER A 587 10.71 -46.09 -11.01
CA SER A 587 9.65 -46.94 -11.54
C SER A 587 9.61 -46.87 -13.06
N ASP A 588 8.96 -47.85 -13.68
CA ASP A 588 8.48 -47.77 -15.07
C ASP A 588 6.99 -47.36 -15.13
N LEU A 589 6.44 -46.88 -14.01
CA LEU A 589 5.10 -46.34 -13.85
C LEU A 589 5.16 -44.90 -13.37
N ASP A 590 4.20 -44.10 -13.81
CA ASP A 590 3.86 -42.83 -13.16
C ASP A 590 3.37 -43.17 -11.75
N THR A 591 4.16 -42.83 -10.73
CA THR A 591 3.82 -43.10 -9.33
C THR A 591 3.69 -41.81 -8.54
N VAL A 592 2.78 -41.81 -7.57
CA VAL A 592 2.68 -40.76 -6.55
C VAL A 592 3.11 -41.35 -5.21
N GLY A 593 3.90 -40.59 -4.46
CA GLY A 593 4.33 -40.93 -3.12
C GLY A 593 3.89 -39.86 -2.13
N TYR A 594 3.38 -40.27 -0.98
CA TYR A 594 3.00 -39.36 0.10
C TYR A 594 3.33 -39.96 1.47
N ILE A 595 3.76 -39.14 2.43
CA ILE A 595 3.98 -39.56 3.81
C ILE A 595 2.76 -39.19 4.66
N VAL A 596 2.26 -40.16 5.43
CA VAL A 596 1.19 -39.99 6.42
C VAL A 596 1.66 -40.36 7.82
N THR A 597 1.01 -39.84 8.87
CA THR A 597 1.22 -40.34 10.25
C THR A 597 0.52 -41.68 10.46
N GLU A 598 0.93 -42.40 11.51
CA GLU A 598 0.28 -43.65 11.93
C GLU A 598 -1.22 -43.48 12.20
N GLU A 599 -1.62 -42.34 12.77
CA GLU A 599 -3.03 -42.08 13.07
C GLU A 599 -3.90 -41.98 11.81
N VAL A 600 -3.39 -41.28 10.78
CA VAL A 600 -4.02 -41.14 9.47
C VAL A 600 -4.01 -42.47 8.72
N TYR A 601 -2.87 -43.18 8.70
CA TYR A 601 -2.76 -44.46 8.00
C TYR A 601 -3.68 -45.54 8.57
N LEU A 602 -3.80 -45.63 9.89
CA LEU A 602 -4.66 -46.61 10.55
C LEU A 602 -6.15 -46.23 10.52
N GLY A 603 -6.49 -45.05 9.98
CA GLY A 603 -7.86 -44.53 9.97
C GLY A 603 -8.43 -44.37 11.37
N THR A 604 -7.58 -44.13 12.37
CA THR A 604 -7.97 -44.05 13.79
C THR A 604 -8.28 -42.64 14.26
N SER A 605 -8.00 -41.59 13.48
CA SER A 605 -8.50 -40.25 13.74
C SER A 605 -10.00 -40.15 13.44
N SER A 606 -10.82 -40.80 14.24
CA SER A 606 -12.29 -40.75 14.10
C SER A 606 -12.91 -39.39 14.46
N ASN A 607 -12.09 -38.34 14.61
CA ASN A 607 -12.46 -36.99 15.04
C ASN A 607 -11.84 -35.89 14.16
N GLU A 608 -11.10 -36.23 13.11
CA GLU A 608 -10.53 -35.21 12.22
C GLU A 608 -11.54 -34.88 11.12
N MET A 609 -11.80 -33.58 10.97
CA MET A 609 -12.56 -33.01 9.86
C MET A 609 -11.92 -33.46 8.54
N THR A 610 -12.69 -33.78 7.51
CA THR A 610 -12.15 -34.05 6.16
C THR A 610 -11.85 -32.73 5.45
N GLU A 611 -10.99 -32.74 4.40
CA GLU A 611 -10.76 -31.54 3.56
C GLU A 611 -12.07 -30.97 3.01
N THR A 612 -13.00 -31.86 2.64
CA THR A 612 -14.34 -31.49 2.18
C THR A 612 -15.13 -30.79 3.29
N GLU A 613 -15.18 -31.35 4.51
CA GLU A 613 -15.85 -30.73 5.67
C GLU A 613 -15.20 -29.38 6.04
N ALA A 614 -13.87 -29.26 5.96
CA ALA A 614 -13.15 -28.00 6.21
C ALA A 614 -13.46 -26.94 5.14
N GLY A 615 -13.51 -27.34 3.87
CA GLY A 615 -13.93 -26.48 2.76
C GLY A 615 -15.37 -25.97 2.94
N PHE A 616 -16.30 -26.85 3.34
CA PHE A 616 -17.68 -26.44 3.62
C PHE A 616 -17.80 -25.56 4.86
N ALA A 617 -17.04 -25.84 5.92
CA ALA A 617 -16.98 -24.98 7.09
C ALA A 617 -16.48 -23.56 6.73
N LEU A 618 -15.44 -23.45 5.89
CA LEU A 618 -14.97 -22.16 5.38
C LEU A 618 -16.05 -21.44 4.57
N ILE A 619 -16.72 -22.14 3.65
CA ILE A 619 -17.81 -21.56 2.84
C ILE A 619 -18.92 -21.02 3.76
N LYS A 620 -19.28 -21.73 4.84
CA LYS A 620 -20.29 -21.26 5.80
C LYS A 620 -19.85 -19.98 6.51
N GLU A 621 -18.61 -19.92 7.00
CA GLU A 621 -18.10 -18.70 7.65
C GLU A 621 -18.03 -17.52 6.68
N VAL A 622 -17.56 -17.73 5.45
CA VAL A 622 -17.56 -16.70 4.40
C VAL A 622 -18.97 -16.21 4.10
N MET A 623 -19.95 -17.12 3.97
CA MET A 623 -21.34 -16.74 3.74
C MET A 623 -21.95 -15.99 4.94
N ASN A 624 -21.61 -16.38 6.17
CA ASN A 624 -22.06 -15.69 7.38
C ASN A 624 -21.50 -14.27 7.47
N LEU A 625 -20.26 -14.04 7.01
CA LEU A 625 -19.61 -12.74 6.98
C LEU A 625 -20.11 -11.86 5.83
N LEU A 626 -20.17 -12.40 4.61
CA LEU A 626 -20.54 -11.64 3.42
C LEU A 626 -22.04 -11.37 3.31
N ASN A 627 -22.90 -12.24 3.87
CA ASN A 627 -24.35 -12.06 3.73
C ASN A 627 -24.83 -10.74 4.35
N PRO A 628 -24.50 -10.37 5.61
CA PRO A 628 -24.82 -9.05 6.16
C PRO A 628 -24.37 -7.90 5.26
N MET A 629 -23.11 -7.88 4.82
CA MET A 629 -22.55 -6.85 3.94
C MET A 629 -23.37 -6.68 2.64
N VAL A 630 -23.71 -7.80 1.98
CA VAL A 630 -24.57 -7.78 0.77
C VAL A 630 -26.00 -7.32 1.10
N GLN A 631 -26.52 -7.62 2.29
CA GLN A 631 -27.84 -7.17 2.71
C GLN A 631 -27.87 -5.69 3.11
N ASP A 632 -26.77 -5.15 3.63
CA ASP A 632 -26.68 -3.77 4.11
C ASP A 632 -26.26 -2.80 2.99
N MET A 633 -25.58 -3.31 1.96
CA MET A 633 -25.29 -2.55 0.72
C MET A 633 -26.56 -1.86 0.18
N THR A 634 -26.38 -0.62 -0.28
CA THR A 634 -27.46 0.17 -0.89
C THR A 634 -27.49 0.00 -2.41
N LEU A 635 -28.63 0.33 -3.02
CA LEU A 635 -28.73 0.34 -4.50
C LEU A 635 -27.75 1.34 -5.12
N THR A 636 -27.54 2.48 -4.48
CA THR A 636 -26.62 3.52 -4.94
C THR A 636 -25.17 3.03 -4.97
N GLU A 637 -24.74 2.30 -3.93
CA GLU A 637 -23.40 1.67 -3.90
C GLU A 637 -23.24 0.60 -4.97
N TYR A 638 -24.27 -0.23 -5.17
CA TYR A 638 -24.26 -1.23 -6.23
C TYR A 638 -24.19 -0.58 -7.63
N GLU A 639 -24.94 0.48 -7.86
CA GLU A 639 -24.88 1.25 -9.11
C GLU A 639 -23.50 1.88 -9.31
N ALA A 640 -22.91 2.47 -8.26
CA ALA A 640 -21.56 3.01 -8.31
C ALA A 640 -20.51 1.93 -8.66
N PHE A 641 -20.64 0.72 -8.10
CA PHE A 641 -19.78 -0.42 -8.43
C PHE A 641 -19.84 -0.78 -9.91
N ILE A 642 -21.06 -0.93 -10.43
CA ILE A 642 -21.31 -1.29 -11.82
C ILE A 642 -20.82 -0.18 -12.77
N ASN A 643 -21.05 1.10 -12.43
CA ASN A 643 -20.59 2.25 -13.18
C ASN A 643 -19.07 2.32 -13.25
N THR A 644 -18.38 2.19 -12.13
CA THR A 644 -16.91 2.18 -12.08
C THR A 644 -16.30 1.06 -12.93
N PHE A 645 -16.86 -0.16 -12.86
CA PHE A 645 -16.38 -1.28 -13.66
C PHE A 645 -16.51 -1.02 -15.18
N TYR A 646 -17.62 -0.40 -15.57
CA TYR A 646 -17.83 -0.01 -16.96
C TYR A 646 -16.91 1.13 -17.40
N SER A 647 -16.73 2.16 -16.56
CA SER A 647 -15.77 3.24 -16.79
C SER A 647 -14.36 2.71 -17.05
N ILE A 648 -13.88 1.77 -16.23
CA ILE A 648 -12.58 1.11 -16.42
C ILE A 648 -12.53 0.38 -17.76
N THR A 649 -13.61 -0.32 -18.13
CA THR A 649 -13.68 -1.06 -19.40
C THR A 649 -13.66 -0.11 -20.61
N GLN A 650 -14.37 1.03 -20.53
CA GLN A 650 -14.38 2.08 -21.56
C GLN A 650 -13.01 2.71 -21.71
N VAL A 651 -12.37 3.10 -20.61
CA VAL A 651 -11.00 3.66 -20.60
C VAL A 651 -10.03 2.66 -21.24
N GLN A 652 -10.06 1.39 -20.80
CA GLN A 652 -9.20 0.35 -21.36
C GLN A 652 -9.44 0.12 -22.86
N SER A 653 -10.69 0.18 -23.30
CA SER A 653 -11.06 0.05 -24.71
C SER A 653 -10.57 1.25 -25.53
N ALA A 654 -10.78 2.48 -25.05
CA ALA A 654 -10.31 3.70 -25.69
C ALA A 654 -8.78 3.72 -25.83
N ILE A 655 -8.03 3.32 -24.79
CA ILE A 655 -6.57 3.17 -24.86
C ILE A 655 -6.18 2.12 -25.90
N ASN A 656 -6.85 0.98 -25.93
CA ASN A 656 -6.57 -0.08 -26.91
C ASN A 656 -6.83 0.43 -28.34
N ASP A 657 -7.85 1.25 -28.54
CA ASP A 657 -8.14 1.87 -29.82
C ASP A 657 -7.06 2.89 -30.22
N MET A 658 -6.59 3.71 -29.30
CA MET A 658 -5.44 4.61 -29.53
C MET A 658 -4.18 3.83 -29.90
N MET A 659 -3.91 2.73 -29.19
CA MET A 659 -2.70 1.91 -29.39
C MET A 659 -2.73 1.06 -30.67
N TYR A 660 -3.87 0.49 -31.01
CA TYR A 660 -3.98 -0.57 -32.03
C TYR A 660 -4.90 -0.21 -33.20
N GLY A 661 -5.58 0.93 -33.16
CA GLY A 661 -6.59 1.33 -34.14
C GLY A 661 -6.07 1.40 -35.58
N GLU A 662 -4.82 1.82 -35.79
CA GLU A 662 -4.21 1.80 -37.14
C GLU A 662 -3.83 0.39 -37.62
N LEU A 663 -3.59 -0.56 -36.71
CA LEU A 663 -3.06 -1.89 -37.04
C LEU A 663 -4.14 -2.95 -37.30
N GLN A 664 -5.35 -2.80 -36.77
CA GLN A 664 -6.38 -3.86 -36.83
C GLN A 664 -7.49 -3.68 -37.88
N GLY A 665 -7.56 -2.53 -38.56
CA GLY A 665 -8.61 -2.26 -39.54
C GLY A 665 -9.97 -1.93 -38.88
N GLU A 666 -10.69 -1.00 -39.50
CA GLU A 666 -11.78 -0.16 -38.95
C GLU A 666 -13.00 -0.85 -38.29
N MET A 667 -13.07 -2.18 -38.15
CA MET A 667 -14.33 -2.88 -37.77
C MET A 667 -14.32 -3.65 -36.43
N GLY A 668 -13.20 -3.73 -35.70
CA GLY A 668 -13.11 -4.58 -34.50
C GLY A 668 -13.67 -3.96 -33.22
N MET A 669 -13.12 -2.81 -32.80
CA MET A 669 -13.33 -2.29 -31.44
C MET A 669 -14.56 -1.38 -31.34
N SER A 670 -14.84 -0.56 -32.36
CA SER A 670 -16.04 0.27 -32.41
C SER A 670 -17.34 -0.54 -32.33
N MET A 671 -17.34 -1.76 -32.90
CA MET A 671 -18.47 -2.68 -32.80
C MET A 671 -18.61 -3.28 -31.40
N MET A 672 -17.49 -3.62 -30.75
CA MET A 672 -17.49 -4.11 -29.37
C MET A 672 -17.98 -3.03 -28.41
N MET A 673 -17.52 -1.78 -28.56
CA MET A 673 -17.96 -0.63 -27.75
C MET A 673 -19.47 -0.45 -27.81
N VAL A 674 -20.06 -0.45 -29.01
CA VAL A 674 -21.53 -0.34 -29.16
C VAL A 674 -22.25 -1.50 -28.46
N ILE A 675 -21.72 -2.73 -28.53
CA ILE A 675 -22.34 -3.86 -27.83
C ILE A 675 -22.19 -3.71 -26.31
N TYR A 676 -21.03 -3.25 -25.82
CA TYR A 676 -20.81 -2.99 -24.40
C TYR A 676 -21.73 -1.88 -23.87
N ASP A 677 -21.85 -0.76 -24.56
CA ASP A 677 -22.73 0.36 -24.17
C ASP A 677 -24.18 -0.09 -24.05
N VAL A 678 -24.63 -0.89 -25.02
CA VAL A 678 -25.99 -1.43 -25.06
C VAL A 678 -26.21 -2.44 -23.92
N ILE A 679 -25.30 -3.39 -23.72
CA ILE A 679 -25.38 -4.34 -22.59
C ILE A 679 -25.35 -3.60 -21.25
N PHE A 680 -24.49 -2.61 -21.13
CA PHE A 680 -24.33 -1.86 -19.90
C PHE A 680 -25.56 -1.01 -19.58
N GLN A 681 -26.15 -0.35 -20.58
CA GLN A 681 -27.42 0.36 -20.40
C GLN A 681 -28.51 -0.58 -19.87
N MET A 682 -28.60 -1.80 -20.40
CA MET A 682 -29.54 -2.80 -19.88
C MET A 682 -29.25 -3.15 -18.41
N ILE A 683 -27.96 -3.28 -18.04
CA ILE A 683 -27.57 -3.54 -16.64
C ILE A 683 -27.98 -2.37 -15.75
N GLN A 684 -27.76 -1.12 -16.17
CA GLN A 684 -28.20 0.07 -15.43
C GLN A 684 -29.72 0.15 -15.33
N ASP A 685 -30.45 -0.09 -16.42
CA ASP A 685 -31.92 -0.04 -16.45
C ASP A 685 -32.56 -1.11 -15.55
N THR A 686 -31.78 -2.12 -15.17
CA THR A 686 -32.19 -3.24 -14.31
C THR A 686 -31.29 -3.38 -13.07
N SER A 687 -30.61 -2.32 -12.66
CA SER A 687 -29.67 -2.31 -11.51
C SER A 687 -30.36 -2.82 -10.23
N GLU A 688 -31.55 -2.29 -9.92
CA GLU A 688 -32.35 -2.69 -8.76
C GLU A 688 -32.70 -4.17 -8.80
N ASN A 689 -33.05 -4.68 -9.99
CA ASN A 689 -33.38 -6.08 -10.18
C ASN A 689 -32.15 -6.96 -10.00
N HIS A 690 -31.03 -6.64 -10.64
CA HIS A 690 -29.77 -7.35 -10.45
C HIS A 690 -29.35 -7.37 -8.98
N PHE A 691 -29.48 -6.23 -8.30
CA PHE A 691 -29.14 -6.11 -6.90
C PHE A 691 -30.03 -6.99 -6.02
N ASN A 692 -31.35 -6.94 -6.23
CA ASN A 692 -32.30 -7.83 -5.54
C ASN A 692 -31.99 -9.31 -5.78
N LEU A 693 -31.56 -9.70 -6.98
CA LEU A 693 -31.16 -11.08 -7.27
C LEU A 693 -29.95 -11.50 -6.44
N ILE A 694 -28.93 -10.65 -6.33
CA ILE A 694 -27.76 -10.94 -5.51
C ILE A 694 -28.18 -11.08 -4.05
N LYS A 695 -28.97 -10.14 -3.51
CA LYS A 695 -29.48 -10.21 -2.12
C LYS A 695 -30.30 -11.47 -1.87
N ASN A 696 -31.21 -11.81 -2.78
CA ASN A 696 -32.06 -13.00 -2.65
C ASN A 696 -31.24 -14.29 -2.75
N LEU A 697 -30.19 -14.33 -3.58
CA LEU A 697 -29.31 -15.49 -3.68
C LEU A 697 -28.56 -15.72 -2.35
N PHE A 698 -27.94 -14.67 -1.81
CA PHE A 698 -27.25 -14.74 -0.52
C PHE A 698 -28.21 -15.12 0.62
N ALA A 699 -29.39 -14.51 0.66
CA ALA A 699 -30.43 -14.85 1.64
C ALA A 699 -30.92 -16.30 1.49
N THR A 700 -31.09 -16.80 0.26
CA THR A 700 -31.53 -18.18 -0.02
C THR A 700 -30.50 -19.19 0.46
N ILE A 701 -29.22 -18.96 0.17
CA ILE A 701 -28.12 -19.83 0.58
C ILE A 701 -27.96 -19.82 2.10
N ASN A 702 -28.08 -18.65 2.74
CA ASN A 702 -27.86 -18.48 4.18
C ASN A 702 -29.05 -18.94 5.05
N SER A 703 -30.29 -18.80 4.57
CA SER A 703 -31.51 -19.12 5.35
C SER A 703 -31.86 -20.61 5.37
N ASN A 704 -31.28 -21.40 4.46
CA ASN A 704 -31.55 -22.82 4.33
C ASN A 704 -30.28 -23.61 4.66
N ASN A 705 -30.46 -24.87 5.03
CA ASN A 705 -29.35 -25.79 5.29
C ASN A 705 -28.70 -26.28 3.99
N TYR A 706 -28.69 -25.48 2.91
CA TYR A 706 -28.22 -25.92 1.60
C TYR A 706 -26.74 -26.25 1.58
N ILE A 707 -25.94 -25.54 2.38
CA ILE A 707 -24.51 -25.86 2.50
C ILE A 707 -24.32 -27.17 3.28
N ASP A 708 -25.12 -27.43 4.32
CA ASP A 708 -25.08 -28.70 5.07
C ASP A 708 -25.53 -29.89 4.17
N ASP A 709 -26.57 -29.68 3.36
CA ASP A 709 -27.06 -30.67 2.42
C ASP A 709 -26.01 -30.93 1.31
N LEU A 710 -25.35 -29.87 0.83
CA LEU A 710 -24.26 -29.98 -0.15
C LEU A 710 -23.07 -30.77 0.41
N GLU A 711 -22.66 -30.46 1.64
CA GLU A 711 -21.61 -31.16 2.37
C GLU A 711 -21.95 -32.65 2.51
N THR A 712 -23.17 -32.96 2.94
CA THR A 712 -23.66 -34.33 3.05
C THR A 712 -23.58 -35.06 1.71
N ILE A 713 -24.10 -34.45 0.63
CA ILE A 713 -24.12 -35.05 -0.71
C ILE A 713 -22.70 -35.26 -1.24
N VAL A 714 -21.81 -34.27 -1.13
CA VAL A 714 -20.44 -34.37 -1.63
C VAL A 714 -19.66 -35.45 -0.88
N SER A 715 -19.84 -35.58 0.43
CA SER A 715 -19.21 -36.65 1.23
C SER A 715 -19.63 -38.06 0.80
N GLU A 716 -20.78 -38.19 0.14
CA GLU A 716 -21.32 -39.47 -0.33
C GLU A 716 -20.98 -39.77 -1.80
N ILE A 717 -20.41 -38.85 -2.59
CA ILE A 717 -20.21 -39.00 -4.05
C ILE A 717 -19.45 -40.28 -4.41
N ASP A 718 -18.43 -40.64 -3.63
CA ASP A 718 -17.60 -41.81 -3.91
C ASP A 718 -18.23 -43.13 -3.45
N THR A 719 -19.18 -43.08 -2.51
CA THR A 719 -19.78 -44.28 -1.90
C THR A 719 -21.21 -44.55 -2.36
N ASN A 720 -21.85 -43.56 -2.97
CA ASN A 720 -23.24 -43.58 -3.39
C ASN A 720 -23.34 -43.09 -4.84
N GLU A 721 -23.51 -44.02 -5.79
CA GLU A 721 -23.70 -43.71 -7.21
C GLU A 721 -24.88 -42.74 -7.46
N ASN A 722 -25.81 -42.60 -6.51
CA ASN A 722 -26.91 -41.67 -6.62
C ASN A 722 -26.62 -40.25 -6.12
N ALA A 723 -25.51 -40.00 -5.42
CA ALA A 723 -25.19 -38.69 -4.86
C ALA A 723 -25.04 -37.61 -5.94
N THR A 724 -24.56 -37.93 -7.15
CA THR A 724 -24.58 -36.99 -8.29
C THR A 724 -25.99 -36.53 -8.67
N TYR A 725 -27.01 -37.41 -8.54
CA TYR A 725 -28.40 -37.00 -8.69
C TYR A 725 -28.89 -36.19 -7.48
N GLY A 726 -28.39 -36.50 -6.28
CA GLY A 726 -28.59 -35.69 -5.07
C GLY A 726 -28.18 -34.24 -5.28
N LEU A 727 -27.02 -33.98 -5.88
CA LEU A 727 -26.54 -32.63 -6.19
C LEU A 727 -27.52 -31.87 -7.10
N MET A 728 -28.06 -32.53 -8.12
CA MET A 728 -29.05 -31.93 -9.02
C MET A 728 -30.40 -31.69 -8.33
N ILE A 729 -30.79 -32.55 -7.39
CA ILE A 729 -31.99 -32.33 -6.55
C ILE A 729 -31.77 -31.11 -5.64
N LEU A 730 -30.60 -30.99 -5.02
CA LEU A 730 -30.24 -29.83 -4.20
C LEU A 730 -30.24 -28.53 -5.02
N ILE A 731 -29.58 -28.51 -6.18
CA ILE A 731 -29.61 -27.37 -7.10
C ILE A 731 -31.05 -27.01 -7.48
N SER A 732 -31.93 -28.00 -7.67
CA SER A 732 -33.34 -27.75 -7.96
C SER A 732 -34.08 -27.09 -6.80
N ASN A 733 -33.73 -27.42 -5.55
CA ASN A 733 -34.31 -26.82 -4.36
C ASN A 733 -33.85 -25.36 -4.23
N VAL A 734 -32.54 -25.13 -4.31
CA VAL A 734 -31.95 -23.78 -4.33
C VAL A 734 -32.59 -22.94 -5.43
N PHE A 735 -32.72 -23.48 -6.65
CA PHE A 735 -33.31 -22.78 -7.78
C PHE A 735 -34.79 -22.43 -7.55
N ILE A 736 -35.59 -23.32 -6.97
CA ILE A 736 -37.02 -23.03 -6.70
C ILE A 736 -37.15 -21.92 -5.67
N ASP A 737 -36.41 -21.99 -4.58
CA ASP A 737 -36.52 -21.02 -3.49
C ASP A 737 -36.00 -19.67 -3.95
N PHE A 738 -34.83 -19.64 -4.59
CA PHE A 738 -34.30 -18.45 -5.23
C PHE A 738 -35.30 -17.85 -6.23
N TYR A 739 -35.84 -18.67 -7.14
CA TYR A 739 -36.79 -18.18 -8.14
C TYR A 739 -38.09 -17.67 -7.50
N ALA A 740 -38.56 -18.29 -6.42
CA ALA A 740 -39.77 -17.85 -5.73
C ALA A 740 -39.65 -16.40 -5.25
N ASP A 741 -38.48 -16.04 -4.72
CA ASP A 741 -38.19 -14.70 -4.22
C ASP A 741 -37.76 -13.72 -5.34
N SER A 742 -37.19 -14.24 -6.42
CA SER A 742 -36.58 -13.47 -7.51
C SER A 742 -37.39 -13.39 -8.81
N SER A 743 -38.52 -14.08 -8.91
CA SER A 743 -39.25 -14.23 -10.18
C SER A 743 -39.67 -12.90 -10.82
N THR A 744 -39.98 -11.88 -10.01
CA THR A 744 -40.35 -10.57 -10.53
C THR A 744 -39.14 -9.89 -11.17
N ASP A 745 -38.01 -9.87 -10.48
CA ASP A 745 -36.76 -9.28 -10.97
C ASP A 745 -36.23 -10.00 -12.23
N ILE A 746 -36.27 -11.34 -12.26
CA ILE A 746 -35.87 -12.14 -13.43
C ILE A 746 -36.71 -11.77 -14.66
N ASN A 747 -38.04 -11.63 -14.50
CA ASN A 747 -38.90 -11.28 -15.62
C ASN A 747 -38.62 -9.87 -16.14
N VAL A 748 -38.35 -8.90 -15.25
CA VAL A 748 -37.98 -7.53 -15.66
C VAL A 748 -36.69 -7.52 -16.48
N MET A 749 -35.67 -8.28 -16.05
CA MET A 749 -34.42 -8.38 -16.81
C MET A 749 -34.59 -9.06 -18.17
N ILE A 750 -35.44 -10.09 -18.26
CA ILE A 750 -35.76 -10.72 -19.55
C ILE A 750 -36.47 -9.71 -20.46
N ASP A 751 -37.45 -8.98 -19.93
CA ASP A 751 -38.17 -7.97 -20.69
C ASP A 751 -37.22 -6.88 -21.23
N GLU A 752 -36.28 -6.40 -20.39
CA GLU A 752 -35.30 -5.39 -20.81
C GLU A 752 -34.29 -5.94 -21.82
N PHE A 753 -33.81 -7.18 -21.64
CA PHE A 753 -32.98 -7.86 -22.64
C PHE A 753 -33.70 -7.96 -24.00
N ILE A 754 -35.00 -8.24 -24.01
CA ILE A 754 -35.79 -8.31 -25.24
C ILE A 754 -36.00 -6.93 -25.88
N VAL A 755 -36.22 -5.89 -25.06
CA VAL A 755 -36.23 -4.49 -25.53
C VAL A 755 -34.89 -4.15 -26.19
N LEU A 756 -33.78 -4.49 -25.54
CA LEU A 756 -32.43 -4.27 -26.00
C LEU A 756 -32.13 -4.95 -27.34
N MET A 757 -32.42 -6.25 -27.43
CA MET A 757 -32.23 -7.04 -28.65
C MET A 757 -33.11 -6.54 -29.81
N SER A 758 -34.23 -5.87 -29.48
CA SER A 758 -35.14 -5.26 -30.45
C SER A 758 -34.70 -3.88 -30.96
N THR A 759 -33.62 -3.32 -30.42
CA THR A 759 -33.07 -2.05 -30.93
C THR A 759 -32.58 -2.23 -32.38
N PRO A 760 -32.76 -1.22 -33.27
CA PRO A 760 -32.27 -1.29 -34.65
C PRO A 760 -30.79 -1.65 -34.76
N GLU A 761 -29.97 -1.13 -33.84
CA GLU A 761 -28.54 -1.36 -33.72
C GLU A 761 -28.26 -2.85 -33.44
N MET A 762 -28.85 -3.43 -32.39
CA MET A 762 -28.65 -4.85 -32.07
C MET A 762 -29.21 -5.78 -33.13
N MET A 763 -30.36 -5.46 -33.73
CA MET A 763 -30.90 -6.23 -34.85
C MET A 763 -29.97 -6.19 -36.07
N ALA A 764 -29.36 -5.04 -36.36
CA ALA A 764 -28.40 -4.91 -37.45
C ALA A 764 -27.14 -5.73 -37.17
N GLN A 765 -26.66 -5.76 -35.92
CA GLN A 765 -25.44 -6.49 -35.54
C GLN A 765 -25.65 -8.00 -35.45
N THR A 766 -26.73 -8.44 -34.79
CA THR A 766 -27.02 -9.86 -34.59
C THR A 766 -27.63 -10.52 -35.84
N GLY A 767 -28.19 -9.71 -36.75
CA GLY A 767 -28.95 -10.19 -37.90
C GLY A 767 -30.31 -10.79 -37.54
N LEU A 768 -30.75 -10.67 -36.28
CA LEU A 768 -32.04 -11.16 -35.83
C LEU A 768 -33.18 -10.25 -36.28
N THR A 769 -34.29 -10.86 -36.68
CA THR A 769 -35.55 -10.16 -36.93
C THR A 769 -36.36 -10.03 -35.64
N LEU A 770 -37.26 -9.04 -35.56
CA LEU A 770 -38.14 -8.86 -34.41
C LEU A 770 -38.95 -10.14 -34.10
N ALA A 771 -39.36 -10.89 -35.13
CA ALA A 771 -40.06 -12.15 -34.94
C ALA A 771 -39.18 -13.23 -34.27
N GLN A 772 -37.88 -13.27 -34.59
CA GLN A 772 -36.94 -14.18 -33.95
C GLN A 772 -36.64 -13.76 -32.51
N ILE A 773 -36.65 -12.46 -32.21
CA ILE A 773 -36.47 -11.95 -30.85
C ILE A 773 -37.69 -12.27 -29.98
N THR A 774 -38.91 -12.09 -30.49
CA THR A 774 -40.13 -12.54 -29.78
C THR A 774 -40.18 -14.07 -29.61
N GLU A 775 -39.66 -14.82 -30.59
CA GLU A 775 -39.51 -16.27 -30.46
C GLU A 775 -38.48 -16.63 -29.38
N LEU A 776 -37.37 -15.88 -29.28
CA LEU A 776 -36.37 -16.01 -28.22
C LEU A 776 -36.96 -15.75 -26.84
N GLU A 777 -37.70 -14.66 -26.65
CA GLU A 777 -38.44 -14.34 -25.42
C GLU A 777 -39.37 -15.50 -25.01
N THR A 778 -40.15 -16.00 -25.98
CA THR A 778 -41.07 -17.12 -25.77
C THR A 778 -40.31 -18.38 -25.35
N ASN A 779 -39.17 -18.65 -25.98
CA ASN A 779 -38.34 -19.81 -25.66
C ASN A 779 -37.72 -19.69 -24.27
N ILE A 780 -37.18 -18.53 -23.88
CA ILE A 780 -36.62 -18.28 -22.55
C ILE A 780 -37.70 -18.52 -21.48
N ASN A 781 -38.87 -17.89 -21.63
CA ASN A 781 -39.98 -18.02 -20.67
C ASN A 781 -40.50 -19.47 -20.58
N ASN A 782 -40.58 -20.18 -21.70
CA ASN A 782 -40.96 -21.59 -21.71
C ASN A 782 -39.91 -22.45 -21.00
N THR A 783 -38.61 -22.24 -21.28
CA THR A 783 -37.53 -22.99 -20.63
C THR A 783 -37.55 -22.76 -19.12
N ILE A 784 -37.68 -21.52 -18.64
CA ILE A 784 -37.80 -21.22 -17.20
C ILE A 784 -39.01 -21.95 -16.59
N THR A 785 -40.18 -21.86 -17.23
CA THR A 785 -41.40 -22.52 -16.76
C THR A 785 -41.23 -24.04 -16.70
N GLU A 786 -40.63 -24.64 -17.72
CA GLU A 786 -40.35 -26.08 -17.78
C GLU A 786 -39.32 -26.49 -16.72
N THR A 787 -38.26 -25.71 -16.51
CA THR A 787 -37.25 -25.94 -15.46
C THR A 787 -37.89 -25.91 -14.08
N ILE A 788 -38.75 -24.93 -13.77
CA ILE A 788 -39.46 -24.85 -12.48
C ILE A 788 -40.43 -26.02 -12.30
N ALA A 789 -41.18 -26.38 -13.35
CA ALA A 789 -42.09 -27.52 -13.30
C ALA A 789 -41.31 -28.81 -13.03
N GLN A 790 -40.15 -28.99 -13.66
CA GLN A 790 -39.31 -30.16 -13.49
C GLN A 790 -38.62 -30.17 -12.13
N ALA A 791 -38.14 -29.03 -11.63
CA ALA A 791 -37.60 -28.88 -10.28
C ALA A 791 -38.66 -29.29 -9.23
N ASN A 792 -39.90 -28.81 -9.36
CA ASN A 792 -40.99 -29.17 -8.44
C ASN A 792 -41.34 -30.66 -8.46
N ILE A 793 -41.06 -31.37 -9.54
CA ILE A 793 -41.24 -32.82 -9.61
C ILE A 793 -40.19 -33.55 -8.77
N ILE A 794 -38.96 -33.04 -8.71
CA ILE A 794 -37.80 -33.74 -8.13
C ILE A 794 -37.42 -33.26 -6.72
N LYS A 795 -37.87 -32.08 -6.28
CA LYS A 795 -37.44 -31.43 -5.02
C LYS A 795 -37.58 -32.28 -3.75
N ASP A 796 -38.59 -33.14 -3.71
CA ASP A 796 -38.90 -34.01 -2.57
C ASP A 796 -38.33 -35.44 -2.75
N TYR A 797 -37.47 -35.68 -3.75
CA TYR A 797 -36.89 -37.00 -3.98
C TYR A 797 -35.80 -37.31 -2.97
N ASP A 798 -35.90 -38.50 -2.38
CA ASP A 798 -34.83 -39.10 -1.60
C ASP A 798 -33.78 -39.69 -2.53
N TYR A 799 -32.64 -39.00 -2.65
CA TYR A 799 -31.56 -39.42 -3.56
C TYR A 799 -30.91 -40.74 -3.13
N THR A 800 -31.05 -41.17 -1.88
CA THR A 800 -30.50 -42.45 -1.40
C THR A 800 -31.23 -43.67 -1.98
N ASN A 801 -32.44 -43.47 -2.55
CA ASN A 801 -33.27 -44.57 -3.07
C ASN A 801 -34.09 -44.17 -4.32
N LEU A 802 -33.39 -43.68 -5.35
CA LEU A 802 -34.04 -43.28 -6.61
C LEU A 802 -34.47 -44.47 -7.47
N THR A 803 -35.70 -44.41 -7.98
CA THR A 803 -36.13 -45.28 -9.08
C THR A 803 -35.58 -44.79 -10.43
N GLN A 804 -35.54 -45.67 -11.44
CA GLN A 804 -35.11 -45.29 -12.80
C GLN A 804 -35.90 -44.11 -13.38
N THR A 805 -37.20 -44.05 -13.10
CA THR A 805 -38.04 -42.93 -13.52
C THR A 805 -37.65 -41.63 -12.82
N GLN A 806 -37.34 -41.69 -11.53
CA GLN A 806 -36.87 -40.51 -10.79
C GLN A 806 -35.51 -40.03 -11.28
N MET A 807 -34.54 -40.93 -11.52
CA MET A 807 -33.25 -40.56 -12.13
C MET A 807 -33.43 -39.89 -13.51
N THR A 808 -34.37 -40.39 -14.32
CA THR A 808 -34.71 -39.78 -15.61
C THR A 808 -35.27 -38.36 -15.44
N ASN A 809 -36.10 -38.14 -14.43
CA ASN A 809 -36.64 -36.82 -14.11
C ASN A 809 -35.54 -35.86 -13.62
N VAL A 810 -34.56 -36.34 -12.84
CA VAL A 810 -33.42 -35.52 -12.40
C VAL A 810 -32.54 -35.13 -13.60
N MET A 811 -32.25 -36.06 -14.51
CA MET A 811 -31.50 -35.72 -15.74
C MET A 811 -32.26 -34.78 -16.67
N ALA A 812 -33.60 -34.87 -16.70
CA ALA A 812 -34.42 -33.91 -17.43
C ALA A 812 -34.31 -32.50 -16.84
N PHE A 813 -34.29 -32.36 -15.51
CA PHE A 813 -34.00 -31.09 -14.86
C PHE A 813 -32.59 -30.59 -15.22
N ALA A 814 -31.56 -31.42 -15.07
CA ALA A 814 -30.18 -31.03 -15.36
C ALA A 814 -30.00 -30.56 -16.81
N ALA A 815 -30.67 -31.20 -17.77
CA ALA A 815 -30.65 -30.79 -19.18
C ALA A 815 -31.36 -29.44 -19.41
N LEU A 816 -32.50 -29.20 -18.75
CA LEU A 816 -33.24 -27.94 -18.84
C LEU A 816 -32.47 -26.79 -18.16
N PHE A 817 -31.94 -27.04 -16.96
CA PHE A 817 -31.13 -26.09 -16.20
C PHE A 817 -29.83 -25.74 -16.93
N GLY A 818 -29.10 -26.74 -17.46
CA GLY A 818 -27.95 -26.50 -18.31
C GLY A 818 -28.30 -25.76 -19.61
N GLY A 819 -29.51 -25.94 -20.13
CA GLY A 819 -30.03 -25.19 -21.26
C GLY A 819 -30.42 -23.73 -20.96
N LEU A 820 -30.56 -23.33 -19.69
CA LEU A 820 -30.68 -21.92 -19.31
C LEU A 820 -29.31 -21.22 -19.26
N TYR A 821 -28.24 -21.98 -19.03
CA TYR A 821 -26.87 -21.48 -19.01
C TYR A 821 -26.32 -21.22 -20.43
N TYR A 822 -26.75 -22.01 -21.42
CA TYR A 822 -26.39 -21.87 -22.83
C TYR A 822 -27.34 -20.95 -23.59
#